data_AF-A0A3M1ITH6-F1
#
_entry.id   AF-A0A3M1ITH6-F1
#
_cell.length_a   1.000
_cell.length_b   1.000
_cell.length_c   1.000
_cell.angle_alpha   90.00
_cell.angle_beta   90.00
_cell.angle_gamma   90.00
#
_symmetry.space_group_name_H-M   'P 1'
#
loop_
_entity.id
_entity.type
_entity.pdbx_description
1 polymer ?
#
loop_
_entity_poly.entity_id
_entity_poly.type
_entity_poly.pdbx_seq_one_letter_code
_entity_poly.pdbx_strand_id
1 'polypeptide(L)'
;GGANRHNELFINQGDLTFREESAAYGLDITGLSIQSAFFDYDLDGDLDCYLLNNSLRSVGGFDLREGLRDIPDPEGNKLLENRDGKFVDVTQQAGIYSSSIGYGLGITLADFNWDGWPDIFLSNDFFEKDYLYFNKQDGTFSERVDSSLTSLSMGSMGADAADLDNDLRPEIFVTEMLPRAADRKLTKTTYEDWDKYQLAYSKGYHHQFARNVLHKNLDGQQFVELGRMAGVASSDWSWSALLQDFDNDGLRDIFISNGIKSDLLDKDYLNFFANEARIKAMIAEDQEVIKQLIDAMPSQPLPNAIFQNQGQLQFVYRSQEWGLTAPTFSNGSAYGDLDNDGDLDLVTNNVDQVASVYLNNSSEKRGNSVAIRLRYQGQNQHAIGAKLILVADTLRSLFEYYPAKGFQSCSAVPAFFGVGARQIVDSLIVIWPNGKTTVRTQLPTGQTHTIHYSDAELSHLAIGPSLAVSAAVRPAAGSFSFMHQETGLNLFDRERLLLTMPGRQGPGMAVGDVNGDGQLDVFVGGGKNQESGLFLAQGDTFVLRRLFADTRRSEVTAAAFFDSDQDGDLDLYVAHGGKAFSEYAPELHDVLYLNDGAANFTLAPDALDFPYPLATGDIALADFDRDGRTDLVIAEAFKTHTYGLPGSCLVLYNRGDNHFEVRQPPAGQALGLLSGVETADLNDDGWQDILLVGQYMSPTLLYNSEGTFSSPPVEVGDGQLQGLWSALAQADL
;
A
#
# COMPACT_ATOMS: atom_id res chain seq x y z
N GLY A 1 -17.15 26.07 -19.99
CA GLY A 1 -16.24 27.11 -20.51
C GLY A 1 -16.63 27.47 -21.93
N GLY A 2 -16.31 28.67 -22.41
CA GLY A 2 -16.58 29.06 -23.80
C GLY A 2 -15.67 28.35 -24.80
N ALA A 3 -16.01 28.40 -26.09
CA ALA A 3 -15.31 27.70 -27.19
C ALA A 3 -13.86 28.15 -27.47
N ASN A 4 -13.34 29.14 -26.74
CA ASN A 4 -12.00 29.73 -26.92
C ASN A 4 -11.12 29.61 -25.66
N ARG A 5 -11.47 28.74 -24.70
CA ARG A 5 -10.68 28.57 -23.47
C ARG A 5 -9.45 27.69 -23.74
N HIS A 6 -8.29 28.32 -23.88
CA HIS A 6 -6.98 27.68 -23.95
C HIS A 6 -6.16 28.01 -22.69
N ASN A 7 -5.07 27.27 -22.48
CA ASN A 7 -4.10 27.62 -21.45
C ASN A 7 -3.36 28.91 -21.81
N GLU A 8 -2.98 29.69 -20.80
CA GLU A 8 -2.19 30.90 -20.95
C GLU A 8 -0.81 30.71 -20.32
N LEU A 9 0.22 31.30 -20.91
CA LEU A 9 1.59 31.30 -20.39
C LEU A 9 2.06 32.73 -20.20
N PHE A 10 2.33 33.12 -18.96
CA PHE A 10 2.76 34.47 -18.63
C PHE A 10 4.29 34.55 -18.43
N ILE A 11 4.98 35.15 -19.39
CA ILE A 11 6.44 35.37 -19.34
C ILE A 11 6.75 36.62 -18.54
N ASN A 12 7.47 36.45 -17.43
CA ASN A 12 7.97 37.56 -16.59
C ASN A 12 8.99 38.39 -17.37
N GLN A 13 8.73 39.69 -17.52
CA GLN A 13 9.60 40.62 -18.25
C GLN A 13 10.74 41.20 -17.40
N GLY A 14 10.81 40.86 -16.10
CA GLY A 14 11.83 41.33 -15.17
C GLY A 14 11.58 42.72 -14.59
N ASP A 15 10.45 43.34 -14.91
CA ASP A 15 10.04 44.69 -14.49
C ASP A 15 8.67 44.72 -13.80
N LEU A 16 8.28 43.58 -13.20
CA LEU A 16 6.96 43.33 -12.60
C LEU A 16 5.80 43.28 -13.61
N THR A 17 6.09 43.22 -14.91
CA THR A 17 5.09 42.95 -15.94
C THR A 17 5.21 41.53 -16.49
N PHE A 18 4.10 41.03 -17.03
CA PHE A 18 4.00 39.71 -17.63
C PHE A 18 3.39 39.84 -19.02
N ARG A 19 3.85 39.00 -19.95
CA ARG A 19 3.30 38.90 -21.31
C ARG A 19 2.76 37.51 -21.54
N GLU A 20 1.51 37.42 -22.00
CA GLU A 20 0.91 36.17 -22.44
C GLU A 20 1.58 35.73 -23.76
N GLU A 21 2.13 34.52 -23.80
CA GLU A 21 2.85 33.98 -24.97
C GLU A 21 2.54 32.49 -25.26
N SER A 22 1.48 31.90 -24.71
CA SER A 22 1.16 30.47 -24.87
C SER A 22 1.20 30.02 -26.34
N ALA A 23 0.57 30.76 -27.24
CA ALA A 23 0.54 30.45 -28.67
C ALA A 23 1.93 30.53 -29.35
N ALA A 24 2.83 31.41 -28.87
CA ALA A 24 4.19 31.51 -29.39
C ALA A 24 5.02 30.27 -29.04
N TYR A 25 4.78 29.72 -27.85
CA TYR A 25 5.43 28.51 -27.34
C TYR A 25 4.70 27.21 -27.72
N GLY A 26 3.47 27.27 -28.26
CA GLY A 26 2.67 26.07 -28.58
C GLY A 26 1.92 25.46 -27.40
N LEU A 27 1.68 26.25 -26.36
CA LEU A 27 1.00 25.84 -25.12
C LEU A 27 -0.47 26.29 -25.04
N ASP A 28 -1.01 26.93 -26.08
CA ASP A 28 -2.42 27.38 -26.18
C ASP A 28 -3.41 26.23 -26.43
N ILE A 29 -3.25 25.15 -25.67
CA ILE A 29 -4.04 23.93 -25.78
C ILE A 29 -5.43 24.17 -25.17
N THR A 30 -6.46 23.74 -25.87
CA THR A 30 -7.86 23.78 -25.40
C THR A 30 -8.16 22.54 -24.58
N GLY A 31 -8.77 22.70 -23.40
CA GLY A 31 -9.12 21.60 -22.51
C GLY A 31 -9.42 22.05 -21.08
N LEU A 32 -9.59 21.09 -20.17
CA LEU A 32 -9.65 21.34 -18.73
C LEU A 32 -8.33 20.96 -18.06
N SER A 33 -7.28 21.72 -18.37
CA SER A 33 -5.99 21.55 -17.72
C SER A 33 -6.08 21.86 -16.23
N ILE A 34 -5.57 20.95 -15.41
CA ILE A 34 -5.52 21.09 -13.96
C ILE A 34 -4.15 21.55 -13.51
N GLN A 35 -3.09 20.91 -14.00
CA GLN A 35 -1.72 21.17 -13.58
C GLN A 35 -0.76 20.99 -14.77
N SER A 36 0.39 21.68 -14.71
CA SER A 36 1.52 21.42 -15.59
C SER A 36 2.79 21.20 -14.77
N ALA A 37 3.69 20.37 -15.29
CA ALA A 37 5.02 20.17 -14.74
C ALA A 37 6.04 20.28 -15.86
N PHE A 38 7.09 21.08 -15.63
CA PHE A 38 8.20 21.24 -16.55
C PHE A 38 9.41 20.45 -16.05
N PHE A 39 9.98 19.59 -16.90
CA PHE A 39 11.10 18.71 -16.60
C PHE A 39 11.76 18.23 -17.89
N ASP A 40 13.01 17.81 -17.83
CA ASP A 40 13.82 17.33 -18.95
C ASP A 40 13.63 15.81 -19.08
N TYR A 41 12.60 15.35 -19.81
CA TYR A 41 12.25 13.92 -19.80
C TYR A 41 13.18 13.08 -20.67
N ASP A 42 13.83 13.69 -21.66
CA ASP A 42 14.74 13.02 -22.58
C ASP A 42 16.23 13.31 -22.34
N LEU A 43 16.54 14.14 -21.33
CA LEU A 43 17.87 14.54 -20.88
C LEU A 43 18.68 15.30 -21.94
N ASP A 44 18.01 16.04 -22.83
CA ASP A 44 18.65 16.85 -23.87
C ASP A 44 19.12 18.23 -23.37
N GLY A 45 18.70 18.63 -22.16
CA GLY A 45 19.13 19.82 -21.45
C GLY A 45 18.19 21.02 -21.53
N ASP A 46 17.07 20.92 -22.24
CA ASP A 46 15.96 21.84 -22.09
C ASP A 46 14.83 21.26 -21.21
N LEU A 47 13.68 21.94 -21.12
CA LEU A 47 12.58 21.50 -20.27
C LEU A 47 11.35 21.28 -21.14
N ASP A 48 10.82 20.08 -21.06
CA ASP A 48 9.56 19.65 -21.63
C ASP A 48 8.40 19.98 -20.71
N CYS A 49 7.18 19.67 -21.14
CA CYS A 49 5.97 19.93 -20.36
C CYS A 49 5.02 18.74 -20.37
N TYR A 50 4.67 18.25 -19.18
CA TYR A 50 3.47 17.44 -19.00
C TYR A 50 2.31 18.33 -18.61
N LEU A 51 1.23 18.28 -19.38
CA LEU A 51 -0.03 18.98 -19.12
C LEU A 51 -1.09 17.95 -18.72
N LEU A 52 -1.48 17.99 -17.44
CA LEU A 52 -2.48 17.10 -16.88
C LEU A 52 -3.87 17.69 -17.08
N ASN A 53 -4.76 16.93 -17.71
CA ASN A 53 -6.12 17.33 -17.99
C ASN A 53 -7.12 16.49 -17.19
N ASN A 54 -8.24 17.12 -16.85
CA ASN A 54 -9.40 16.44 -16.31
C ASN A 54 -10.47 16.28 -17.42
N SER A 55 -11.12 15.14 -17.46
CA SER A 55 -12.13 14.86 -18.48
C SER A 55 -13.42 15.66 -18.28
N LEU A 56 -13.98 16.17 -19.38
CA LEU A 56 -15.32 16.79 -19.42
C LEU A 56 -16.47 15.77 -19.38
N ARG A 57 -16.13 14.48 -19.48
CA ARG A 57 -17.09 13.37 -19.54
C ARG A 57 -17.70 13.13 -18.17
N SER A 58 -19.04 13.17 -18.09
CA SER A 58 -19.76 12.76 -16.89
C SER A 58 -19.51 11.27 -16.57
N VAL A 59 -19.25 10.98 -15.30
CA VAL A 59 -19.13 9.61 -14.79
C VAL A 59 -20.53 9.00 -14.63
N GLY A 60 -20.75 7.82 -15.20
CA GLY A 60 -22.03 7.11 -15.18
C GLY A 60 -21.89 5.65 -14.70
N GLY A 61 -23.02 5.03 -14.32
CA GLY A 61 -23.04 3.69 -13.72
C GLY A 61 -22.59 2.52 -14.62
N PHE A 62 -22.33 2.75 -15.92
CA PHE A 62 -21.87 1.75 -16.89
C PHE A 62 -20.42 1.97 -17.35
N ASP A 63 -19.64 2.70 -16.56
CA ASP A 63 -18.30 3.16 -16.95
C ASP A 63 -17.17 2.17 -16.67
N LEU A 64 -17.45 1.09 -15.92
CA LEU A 64 -16.49 0.01 -15.65
C LEU A 64 -16.39 -0.94 -16.87
N ARG A 65 -15.59 -0.57 -17.85
CA ARG A 65 -15.35 -1.38 -19.07
C ARG A 65 -13.87 -1.55 -19.34
N GLU A 66 -13.52 -2.77 -19.71
CA GLU A 66 -12.15 -3.15 -20.04
C GLU A 66 -11.63 -2.37 -21.26
N GLY A 67 -10.35 -1.94 -21.19
CA GLY A 67 -9.63 -1.32 -22.31
C GLY A 67 -9.96 0.14 -22.63
N LEU A 68 -10.77 0.83 -21.80
CA LEU A 68 -11.11 2.24 -22.05
C LEU A 68 -9.90 3.18 -21.92
N ARG A 69 -8.93 2.87 -21.07
CA ARG A 69 -7.73 3.69 -20.86
C ARG A 69 -6.83 3.77 -22.10
N ASP A 70 -6.88 2.75 -22.96
CA ASP A 70 -6.08 2.64 -24.18
C ASP A 70 -6.66 3.46 -25.35
N ILE A 71 -7.87 4.02 -25.19
CA ILE A 71 -8.54 4.80 -26.23
C ILE A 71 -8.15 6.27 -26.06
N PRO A 72 -7.31 6.86 -26.93
CA PRO A 72 -6.84 8.22 -26.76
C PRO A 72 -7.97 9.23 -26.99
N ASP A 73 -8.01 10.28 -26.17
CA ASP A 73 -8.82 11.47 -26.38
C ASP A 73 -7.91 12.67 -26.72
N PRO A 74 -8.23 13.46 -27.77
CA PRO A 74 -7.48 14.68 -28.09
C PRO A 74 -7.42 15.73 -26.97
N GLU A 75 -8.44 15.78 -26.11
CA GLU A 75 -8.55 16.71 -24.96
C GLU A 75 -7.97 16.12 -23.66
N GLY A 76 -7.49 14.88 -23.68
CA GLY A 76 -6.83 14.25 -22.54
C GLY A 76 -5.43 14.82 -22.26
N ASN A 77 -4.70 14.14 -21.38
CA ASN A 77 -3.34 14.52 -20.98
C ASN A 77 -2.40 14.73 -22.17
N LYS A 78 -1.39 15.57 -21.98
CA LYS A 78 -0.35 15.83 -22.98
C LYS A 78 1.05 15.70 -22.39
N LEU A 79 1.93 15.01 -23.11
CA LEU A 79 3.38 15.19 -23.00
C LEU A 79 3.86 15.98 -24.22
N LEU A 80 4.56 17.08 -23.96
CA LEU A 80 4.99 18.04 -24.96
C LEU A 80 6.50 18.19 -24.91
N GLU A 81 7.17 17.78 -25.98
CA GLU A 81 8.62 17.92 -26.16
C GLU A 81 8.94 19.36 -26.55
N ASN A 82 9.93 19.96 -25.90
CA ASN A 82 10.41 21.28 -26.30
C ASN A 82 11.42 21.14 -27.45
N ARG A 83 11.11 21.79 -28.57
CA ARG A 83 11.96 21.81 -29.76
C ARG A 83 12.28 23.24 -30.14
N ASP A 84 13.48 23.68 -29.78
CA ASP A 84 13.96 25.05 -30.04
C ASP A 84 13.04 26.14 -29.47
N GLY A 85 12.51 25.93 -28.26
CA GLY A 85 11.61 26.86 -27.57
C GLY A 85 10.15 26.75 -27.97
N LYS A 86 9.76 25.66 -28.64
CA LYS A 86 8.37 25.35 -29.00
C LYS A 86 7.97 23.96 -28.54
N PHE A 87 6.88 23.87 -27.80
CA PHE A 87 6.31 22.63 -27.30
C PHE A 87 5.53 21.90 -28.41
N VAL A 88 5.85 20.62 -28.62
CA VAL A 88 5.24 19.75 -29.63
C VAL A 88 4.66 18.51 -28.97
N ASP A 89 3.40 18.21 -29.26
CA ASP A 89 2.71 17.02 -28.73
C ASP A 89 3.38 15.72 -29.21
N VAL A 90 3.90 14.96 -28.24
CA VAL A 90 4.50 13.62 -28.41
C VAL A 90 3.77 12.55 -27.60
N THR A 91 2.59 12.85 -27.07
CA THR A 91 1.85 12.03 -26.09
C THR A 91 1.69 10.58 -26.54
N GLN A 92 1.22 10.36 -27.78
CA GLN A 92 1.00 9.01 -28.30
C GLN A 92 2.31 8.29 -28.63
N GLN A 93 3.30 9.02 -29.15
CA GLN A 93 4.61 8.46 -29.48
C GLN A 93 5.35 8.01 -28.22
N ALA A 94 5.23 8.77 -27.13
CA ALA A 94 5.85 8.48 -25.84
C ALA A 94 5.12 7.40 -25.03
N GLY A 95 3.92 6.98 -25.46
CA GLY A 95 3.14 5.96 -24.76
C GLY A 95 2.37 6.46 -23.52
N ILE A 96 2.04 7.76 -23.48
CA ILE A 96 1.26 8.36 -22.39
C ILE A 96 -0.24 8.19 -22.66
N TYR A 97 -0.99 7.73 -21.65
CA TYR A 97 -2.45 7.64 -21.74
C TYR A 97 -3.11 9.03 -21.71
N SER A 98 -3.98 9.26 -22.70
CA SER A 98 -4.77 10.49 -22.84
C SER A 98 -6.28 10.20 -22.93
N SER A 99 -6.75 9.09 -22.38
CA SER A 99 -8.16 8.68 -22.52
C SER A 99 -9.15 9.63 -21.86
N SER A 100 -10.36 9.66 -22.39
CA SER A 100 -11.52 10.40 -21.86
C SER A 100 -11.97 9.94 -20.46
N ILE A 101 -11.40 8.86 -19.93
CA ILE A 101 -11.61 8.42 -18.55
C ILE A 101 -10.45 8.79 -17.61
N GLY A 102 -9.43 9.51 -18.10
CA GLY A 102 -8.42 10.12 -17.25
C GLY A 102 -8.99 11.36 -16.57
N TYR A 103 -9.11 11.31 -15.24
CA TYR A 103 -9.59 12.40 -14.39
C TYR A 103 -8.43 12.96 -13.57
N GLY A 104 -7.41 13.48 -14.26
CA GLY A 104 -6.14 13.87 -13.64
C GLY A 104 -6.28 15.02 -12.63
N LEU A 105 -5.69 14.84 -11.44
CA LEU A 105 -5.68 15.86 -10.37
C LEU A 105 -4.29 16.21 -9.80
N GLY A 106 -3.27 15.37 -10.01
CA GLY A 106 -1.91 15.65 -9.54
C GLY A 106 -0.83 15.06 -10.45
N ILE A 107 0.28 15.79 -10.61
CA ILE A 107 1.51 15.32 -11.25
C ILE A 107 2.58 15.17 -10.17
N THR A 108 3.24 14.02 -10.11
CA THR A 108 4.38 13.76 -9.23
C THR A 108 5.55 13.24 -10.07
N LEU A 109 6.69 13.90 -9.95
CA LEU A 109 7.92 13.55 -10.67
C LEU A 109 8.99 13.12 -9.66
N ALA A 110 9.68 12.03 -9.98
CA ALA A 110 10.82 11.52 -9.23
C ALA A 110 11.60 10.57 -10.13
N ASP A 111 12.75 10.08 -9.69
CA ASP A 111 13.46 8.97 -10.32
C ASP A 111 13.32 7.77 -9.38
N PHE A 112 12.21 7.05 -9.52
CA PHE A 112 11.83 6.03 -8.55
C PHE A 112 12.80 4.84 -8.59
N ASN A 113 13.31 4.52 -9.79
CA ASN A 113 14.16 3.36 -10.04
C ASN A 113 15.67 3.66 -9.98
N TRP A 114 16.07 4.91 -9.70
CA TRP A 114 17.47 5.36 -9.62
C TRP A 114 18.28 5.14 -10.89
N ASP A 115 17.65 5.22 -12.07
CA ASP A 115 18.33 5.07 -13.36
C ASP A 115 18.81 6.42 -13.95
N GLY A 116 18.49 7.53 -13.28
CA GLY A 116 18.87 8.89 -13.67
C GLY A 116 17.86 9.60 -14.56
N TRP A 117 16.77 8.94 -14.97
CA TRP A 117 15.74 9.51 -15.83
C TRP A 117 14.47 9.84 -15.03
N PRO A 118 13.76 10.94 -15.34
CA PRO A 118 12.53 11.27 -14.65
C PRO A 118 11.40 10.29 -14.97
N ASP A 119 10.81 9.73 -13.93
CA ASP A 119 9.57 8.96 -13.94
C ASP A 119 8.37 9.85 -13.58
N ILE A 120 7.16 9.36 -13.87
CA ILE A 120 5.92 10.12 -13.68
C ILE A 120 4.89 9.28 -12.93
N PHE A 121 4.40 9.79 -11.81
CA PHE A 121 3.20 9.29 -11.14
C PHE A 121 2.05 10.30 -11.29
N LEU A 122 0.86 9.84 -11.68
CA LEU A 122 -0.31 10.69 -11.91
C LEU A 122 -1.52 10.20 -11.10
N SER A 123 -2.12 11.13 -10.37
CA SER A 123 -3.36 10.89 -9.62
C SER A 123 -4.59 11.04 -10.51
N ASN A 124 -5.46 10.03 -10.51
CA ASN A 124 -6.77 10.06 -11.17
C ASN A 124 -7.92 9.95 -10.16
N ASP A 125 -9.00 10.70 -10.41
CA ASP A 125 -10.23 10.62 -9.62
C ASP A 125 -11.18 9.49 -10.12
N PHE A 126 -12.22 9.22 -9.32
CA PHE A 126 -13.32 8.29 -9.57
C PHE A 126 -12.97 6.80 -9.60
N PHE A 127 -12.98 6.20 -10.79
CA PHE A 127 -12.83 4.75 -10.99
C PHE A 127 -11.60 4.43 -11.82
N GLU A 128 -11.07 5.41 -12.55
CA GLU A 128 -9.82 5.23 -13.28
C GLU A 128 -8.68 5.26 -12.29
N LYS A 129 -7.80 4.28 -12.41
CA LYS A 129 -6.65 4.13 -11.52
C LYS A 129 -5.56 5.16 -11.82
N ASP A 130 -4.73 5.41 -10.83
CA ASP A 130 -3.50 6.19 -10.99
C ASP A 130 -2.58 5.58 -12.05
N TYR A 131 -1.66 6.38 -12.59
CA TYR A 131 -0.66 5.93 -13.57
C TYR A 131 0.75 6.04 -12.98
N LEU A 132 1.56 5.00 -13.15
CA LEU A 132 2.99 5.03 -12.82
C LEU A 132 3.80 4.71 -14.08
N TYR A 133 4.45 5.72 -14.64
CA TYR A 133 5.26 5.63 -15.84
C TYR A 133 6.73 5.62 -15.50
N PHE A 134 7.41 4.54 -15.89
CA PHE A 134 8.87 4.48 -15.89
C PHE A 134 9.42 4.91 -17.23
N ASN A 135 10.42 5.79 -17.23
CA ASN A 135 11.08 6.22 -18.45
C ASN A 135 11.91 5.08 -19.06
N LYS A 136 11.77 4.86 -20.37
CA LYS A 136 12.51 3.81 -21.09
C LYS A 136 13.83 4.29 -21.69
N GLN A 137 14.19 5.55 -21.50
CA GLN A 137 15.44 6.16 -21.99
C GLN A 137 15.56 6.20 -23.52
N ASP A 138 14.43 6.06 -24.22
CA ASP A 138 14.32 6.04 -25.68
C ASP A 138 13.24 7.03 -26.18
N GLY A 139 12.85 7.98 -25.32
CA GLY A 139 11.76 8.94 -25.56
C GLY A 139 10.37 8.38 -25.30
N THR A 140 10.26 7.17 -24.73
CA THR A 140 8.97 6.54 -24.40
C THR A 140 8.90 6.10 -22.94
N PHE A 141 7.70 5.78 -22.46
CA PHE A 141 7.43 5.34 -21.09
C PHE A 141 6.80 3.95 -21.05
N SER A 142 7.01 3.25 -19.94
CA SER A 142 6.31 2.01 -19.57
C SER A 142 5.37 2.29 -18.40
N GLU A 143 4.06 2.18 -18.61
CA GLU A 143 3.09 2.24 -17.51
C GLU A 143 3.07 0.91 -16.74
N ARG A 144 3.16 0.96 -15.40
CA ARG A 144 3.40 -0.23 -14.56
C ARG A 144 2.63 -0.26 -13.24
N VAL A 145 1.61 0.58 -13.05
CA VAL A 145 0.91 0.72 -11.76
C VAL A 145 0.47 -0.62 -11.16
N ASP A 146 -0.14 -1.51 -11.96
CA ASP A 146 -0.66 -2.81 -11.50
C ASP A 146 0.44 -3.77 -11.06
N SER A 147 1.60 -3.70 -11.71
CA SER A 147 2.76 -4.54 -11.39
C SER A 147 3.62 -3.97 -10.27
N SER A 148 3.48 -2.68 -9.96
CA SER A 148 4.35 -1.96 -9.03
C SER A 148 3.69 -1.69 -7.68
N LEU A 149 2.37 -1.46 -7.64
CA LEU A 149 1.63 -1.06 -6.44
C LEU A 149 0.60 -2.15 -6.06
N THR A 150 0.53 -2.52 -4.79
CA THR A 150 -0.38 -3.58 -4.30
C THR A 150 -1.85 -3.14 -4.22
N SER A 151 -2.10 -1.84 -4.03
CA SER A 151 -3.41 -1.21 -3.97
C SER A 151 -3.28 0.30 -4.13
N LEU A 152 -4.37 0.99 -4.47
CA LEU A 152 -4.40 2.43 -4.75
C LEU A 152 -5.49 3.14 -3.95
N SER A 153 -5.39 4.47 -3.89
CA SER A 153 -6.54 5.34 -3.60
C SER A 153 -7.61 5.18 -4.70
N MET A 154 -8.86 5.42 -4.35
CA MET A 154 -9.99 5.34 -5.30
C MET A 154 -10.26 6.68 -6.00
N GLY A 155 -10.37 7.76 -5.23
CA GLY A 155 -10.47 9.12 -5.77
C GLY A 155 -9.20 9.89 -5.43
N SER A 156 -8.12 9.66 -6.18
CA SER A 156 -6.84 10.30 -5.89
C SER A 156 -6.90 11.80 -6.18
N MET A 157 -6.82 12.62 -5.13
CA MET A 157 -6.99 14.08 -5.23
C MET A 157 -5.69 14.83 -5.50
N GLY A 158 -4.55 14.20 -5.23
CA GLY A 158 -3.21 14.73 -5.41
C GLY A 158 -2.15 13.80 -4.82
N ALA A 159 -0.89 14.06 -5.10
CA ALA A 159 0.23 13.27 -4.59
C ALA A 159 1.52 14.11 -4.52
N ASP A 160 2.48 13.63 -3.74
CA ASP A 160 3.85 14.10 -3.73
C ASP A 160 4.80 12.92 -3.41
N ALA A 161 6.07 13.05 -3.76
CA ALA A 161 7.09 12.03 -3.55
C ALA A 161 8.34 12.61 -2.88
N ALA A 162 8.85 11.89 -1.88
CA ALA A 162 10.05 12.25 -1.14
C ALA A 162 10.60 11.04 -0.37
N ASP A 163 11.89 11.08 -0.03
CA ASP A 163 12.52 10.11 0.88
C ASP A 163 12.04 10.39 2.32
N LEU A 164 11.16 9.53 2.85
CA LEU A 164 10.48 9.73 4.13
C LEU A 164 11.11 8.93 5.28
N ASP A 165 11.91 7.91 4.99
CA ASP A 165 12.62 7.12 6.00
C ASP A 165 14.16 7.19 5.93
N ASN A 166 14.70 8.09 5.10
CA ASN A 166 16.12 8.37 4.94
C ASN A 166 16.91 7.16 4.41
N ASP A 167 16.28 6.34 3.57
CA ASP A 167 16.91 5.22 2.86
C ASP A 167 17.41 5.59 1.44
N LEU A 168 17.24 6.86 1.06
CA LEU A 168 17.53 7.43 -0.25
C LEU A 168 16.59 6.95 -1.37
N ARG A 169 15.41 6.42 -1.07
CA ARG A 169 14.38 6.14 -2.06
C ARG A 169 13.17 7.03 -1.83
N PRO A 170 12.57 7.60 -2.88
CA PRO A 170 11.35 8.36 -2.72
C PRO A 170 10.14 7.44 -2.50
N GLU A 171 9.43 7.65 -1.40
CA GLU A 171 8.05 7.20 -1.17
C GLU A 171 7.06 8.01 -2.00
N ILE A 172 5.88 7.46 -2.26
CA ILE A 172 4.74 8.20 -2.86
C ILE A 172 3.62 8.28 -1.82
N PHE A 173 3.15 9.49 -1.53
CA PHE A 173 1.96 9.71 -0.71
C PHE A 173 0.83 10.28 -1.57
N VAL A 174 -0.35 9.65 -1.53
CA VAL A 174 -1.51 10.01 -2.36
C VAL A 174 -2.70 10.34 -1.46
N THR A 175 -3.31 11.50 -1.70
CA THR A 175 -4.45 12.00 -0.94
C THR A 175 -5.78 11.51 -1.51
N GLU A 176 -6.75 11.38 -0.61
CA GLU A 176 -8.13 10.95 -0.84
C GLU A 176 -9.05 11.71 0.14
N MET A 177 -10.33 11.39 0.18
CA MET A 177 -11.38 12.12 0.88
C MET A 177 -11.87 11.44 2.18
N LEU A 178 -11.25 10.34 2.63
CA LEU A 178 -11.65 9.65 3.86
C LEU A 178 -11.58 10.58 5.10
N PRO A 179 -12.72 10.90 5.75
CA PRO A 179 -12.76 11.75 6.94
C PRO A 179 -12.00 11.16 8.11
N ARG A 180 -11.45 12.01 9.00
CA ARG A 180 -10.85 11.54 10.26
C ARG A 180 -11.90 11.30 11.34
N ALA A 181 -12.81 12.27 11.50
CA ALA A 181 -13.82 12.26 12.56
C ALA A 181 -14.90 11.20 12.30
N ALA A 182 -15.28 10.45 13.34
CA ALA A 182 -16.19 9.30 13.22
C ALA A 182 -17.60 9.70 12.73
N ASP A 183 -18.11 10.84 13.16
CA ASP A 183 -19.39 11.41 12.72
C ASP A 183 -19.37 11.79 11.23
N ARG A 184 -18.27 12.38 10.75
CA ARG A 184 -18.08 12.67 9.32
C ARG A 184 -17.94 11.39 8.49
N LYS A 185 -17.23 10.37 8.98
CA LYS A 185 -17.16 9.06 8.29
C LYS A 185 -18.55 8.48 8.03
N LEU A 186 -19.47 8.61 9.00
CA LEU A 186 -20.84 8.10 8.86
C LEU A 186 -21.67 8.85 7.80
N THR A 187 -21.43 10.16 7.64
CA THR A 187 -22.23 11.03 6.76
C THR A 187 -21.62 11.23 5.37
N LYS A 188 -20.30 11.06 5.21
CA LYS A 188 -19.57 11.40 3.97
C LYS A 188 -18.93 10.21 3.26
N THR A 189 -18.68 9.11 3.96
CA THR A 189 -18.00 7.96 3.35
C THR A 189 -19.00 6.93 2.84
N THR A 190 -18.80 6.49 1.60
CA THR A 190 -19.43 5.31 1.03
C THR A 190 -18.34 4.31 0.73
N TYR A 191 -18.46 3.11 1.30
CA TYR A 191 -17.56 2.02 1.03
C TYR A 191 -18.14 1.19 -0.11
N GLU A 192 -17.27 0.74 -1.01
CA GLU A 192 -17.66 -0.17 -2.08
C GLU A 192 -18.14 -1.50 -1.49
N ASP A 193 -19.25 -2.00 -2.01
CA ASP A 193 -19.65 -3.38 -1.77
C ASP A 193 -18.73 -4.36 -2.51
N TRP A 194 -18.74 -5.60 -2.06
CA TRP A 194 -17.87 -6.65 -2.60
C TRP A 194 -18.11 -6.91 -4.09
N ASP A 195 -19.37 -6.89 -4.55
CA ASP A 195 -19.72 -7.22 -5.93
C ASP A 195 -19.22 -6.15 -6.90
N LYS A 196 -19.39 -4.87 -6.53
CA LYS A 196 -18.88 -3.74 -7.31
C LYS A 196 -17.35 -3.71 -7.34
N TYR A 197 -16.70 -3.98 -6.21
CA TYR A 197 -15.25 -4.12 -6.13
C TYR A 197 -14.73 -5.25 -7.03
N GLN A 198 -15.33 -6.45 -6.95
CA GLN A 198 -14.94 -7.59 -7.80
C GLN A 198 -15.20 -7.30 -9.27
N LEU A 199 -16.31 -6.64 -9.61
CA LEU A 199 -16.59 -6.22 -10.98
C LEU A 199 -15.50 -5.27 -11.48
N ALA A 200 -15.17 -4.21 -10.75
CA ALA A 200 -14.12 -3.25 -11.13
C ALA A 200 -12.76 -3.96 -11.32
N TYR A 201 -12.37 -4.79 -10.36
CA TYR A 201 -11.13 -5.58 -10.46
C TYR A 201 -11.10 -6.47 -11.71
N SER A 202 -12.20 -7.20 -11.98
CA SER A 202 -12.32 -8.06 -13.18
C SER A 202 -12.30 -7.29 -14.51
N LYS A 203 -12.46 -5.96 -14.47
CA LYS A 203 -12.38 -5.06 -15.64
C LYS A 203 -11.04 -4.33 -15.76
N GLY A 204 -10.07 -4.63 -14.89
CA GLY A 204 -8.72 -4.09 -14.98
C GLY A 204 -8.50 -2.77 -14.23
N TYR A 205 -9.40 -2.38 -13.32
CA TYR A 205 -9.28 -1.15 -12.53
C TYR A 205 -8.45 -1.31 -11.23
N HIS A 206 -7.81 -2.47 -11.05
CA HIS A 206 -6.94 -2.78 -9.90
C HIS A 206 -7.64 -2.67 -8.53
N HIS A 207 -6.87 -2.84 -7.45
CA HIS A 207 -7.37 -2.79 -6.07
C HIS A 207 -7.41 -1.35 -5.54
N GLN A 208 -8.58 -0.70 -5.59
CA GLN A 208 -8.77 0.70 -5.17
C GLN A 208 -9.60 0.82 -3.89
N PHE A 209 -9.25 1.77 -3.01
CA PHE A 209 -9.96 2.03 -1.76
C PHE A 209 -10.09 3.53 -1.46
N ALA A 210 -11.23 3.95 -0.92
CA ALA A 210 -11.47 5.33 -0.48
C ALA A 210 -10.70 5.66 0.82
N ARG A 211 -9.39 5.87 0.70
CA ARG A 211 -8.46 6.28 1.76
C ARG A 211 -7.19 6.86 1.14
N ASN A 212 -6.45 7.69 1.88
CA ASN A 212 -5.08 8.02 1.49
C ASN A 212 -4.22 6.75 1.50
N VAL A 213 -3.20 6.72 0.65
CA VAL A 213 -2.22 5.64 0.60
C VAL A 213 -0.79 6.19 0.71
N LEU A 214 0.08 5.42 1.35
CA LEU A 214 1.51 5.68 1.45
C LEU A 214 2.25 4.49 0.85
N HIS A 215 2.92 4.68 -0.29
CA HIS A 215 3.66 3.65 -0.98
C HIS A 215 5.15 3.72 -0.61
N LYS A 216 5.62 2.76 0.18
CA LYS A 216 7.05 2.58 0.48
C LYS A 216 7.76 1.95 -0.70
N ASN A 217 8.83 2.59 -1.15
CA ASN A 217 9.64 2.09 -2.25
C ASN A 217 10.57 0.96 -1.75
N LEU A 218 10.47 -0.22 -2.36
CA LEU A 218 11.26 -1.40 -1.92
C LEU A 218 12.57 -1.54 -2.70
N ASP A 219 12.51 -1.35 -4.01
CA ASP A 219 13.60 -1.67 -4.93
C ASP A 219 13.70 -0.75 -6.16
N GLY A 220 12.88 0.28 -6.19
CA GLY A 220 12.74 1.22 -7.29
C GLY A 220 11.69 0.83 -8.33
N GLN A 221 11.14 -0.38 -8.27
CA GLN A 221 10.08 -0.85 -9.17
C GLN A 221 8.84 -1.36 -8.43
N GLN A 222 8.99 -1.84 -7.21
CA GLN A 222 7.94 -2.41 -6.37
C GLN A 222 7.74 -1.55 -5.12
N PHE A 223 6.48 -1.38 -4.73
CA PHE A 223 6.11 -0.65 -3.54
C PHE A 223 5.10 -1.42 -2.69
N VAL A 224 5.10 -1.14 -1.39
CA VAL A 224 4.11 -1.65 -0.44
C VAL A 224 3.28 -0.51 0.12
N GLU A 225 1.96 -0.70 0.20
CA GLU A 225 1.04 0.28 0.78
C GLU A 225 1.01 0.17 2.32
N LEU A 226 1.32 1.28 3.00
CA LEU A 226 1.46 1.34 4.46
C LEU A 226 0.54 2.36 5.13
N GLY A 227 -0.31 3.08 4.41
CA GLY A 227 -1.04 4.26 4.90
C GLY A 227 -1.86 4.03 6.17
N ARG A 228 -2.45 2.84 6.34
CA ARG A 228 -3.14 2.45 7.59
C ARG A 228 -2.16 2.18 8.73
N MET A 229 -1.10 1.42 8.48
CA MET A 229 -0.07 1.10 9.47
C MET A 229 0.75 2.33 9.89
N ALA A 230 0.90 3.29 8.98
CA ALA A 230 1.61 4.54 9.16
C ALA A 230 0.76 5.63 9.85
N GLY A 231 -0.57 5.43 9.97
CA GLY A 231 -1.48 6.38 10.62
C GLY A 231 -1.97 7.55 9.74
N VAL A 232 -1.75 7.49 8.44
CA VAL A 232 -2.00 8.59 7.47
C VAL A 232 -3.18 8.35 6.52
N ALA A 233 -3.89 7.22 6.65
CA ALA A 233 -4.98 6.81 5.76
C ALA A 233 -6.19 7.76 5.67
N SER A 234 -6.32 8.76 6.54
CA SER A 234 -7.48 9.65 6.58
C SER A 234 -7.09 11.09 6.93
N SER A 235 -7.58 12.04 6.15
CA SER A 235 -7.33 13.48 6.31
C SER A 235 -8.54 14.38 5.98
N ASP A 236 -9.74 13.81 5.77
CA ASP A 236 -10.91 14.52 5.22
C ASP A 236 -10.76 14.85 3.72
N TRP A 237 -11.56 15.78 3.18
CA TRP A 237 -11.58 16.12 1.76
C TRP A 237 -10.29 16.82 1.37
N SER A 238 -9.31 16.04 0.95
CA SER A 238 -7.95 16.49 0.67
C SER A 238 -7.80 17.02 -0.75
N TRP A 239 -6.84 17.91 -0.96
CA TRP A 239 -6.42 18.35 -2.30
C TRP A 239 -4.91 18.20 -2.48
N SER A 240 -4.14 19.07 -1.85
CA SER A 240 -2.70 19.18 -2.02
C SER A 240 -1.96 18.37 -0.96
N ALA A 241 -0.96 17.58 -1.36
CA ALA A 241 0.05 16.99 -0.47
C ALA A 241 1.38 17.73 -0.63
N LEU A 242 2.07 17.97 0.48
CA LEU A 242 3.45 18.49 0.50
C LEU A 242 4.28 17.66 1.49
N LEU A 243 5.34 17.01 1.01
CA LEU A 243 6.26 16.21 1.82
C LEU A 243 7.53 17.00 2.12
N GLN A 244 7.68 17.46 3.36
CA GLN A 244 8.80 18.28 3.75
C GLN A 244 9.02 18.30 5.27
N ASP A 245 10.26 18.52 5.69
CA ASP A 245 10.64 18.66 7.10
C ASP A 245 10.23 20.05 7.61
N PHE A 246 9.13 20.12 8.38
CA PHE A 246 8.58 21.38 8.88
C PHE A 246 9.04 21.70 10.31
N ASP A 247 9.66 20.76 11.03
CA ASP A 247 10.18 21.00 12.39
C ASP A 247 11.71 20.87 12.54
N ASN A 248 12.39 20.74 11.40
CA ASN A 248 13.84 20.71 11.21
C ASN A 248 14.55 19.54 11.92
N ASP A 249 13.87 18.43 12.15
CA ASP A 249 14.42 17.29 12.89
C ASP A 249 15.20 16.27 12.01
N GLY A 250 15.15 16.44 10.69
CA GLY A 250 15.77 15.56 9.70
C GLY A 250 14.83 14.48 9.15
N LEU A 251 13.55 14.51 9.50
CA LEU A 251 12.50 13.67 8.96
C LEU A 251 11.46 14.55 8.26
N ARG A 252 11.01 14.13 7.08
CA ARG A 252 9.98 14.86 6.35
C ARG A 252 8.60 14.50 6.86
N ASP A 253 7.80 15.52 7.08
CA ASP A 253 6.40 15.45 7.50
C ASP A 253 5.46 15.54 6.29
N ILE A 254 4.17 15.32 6.54
CA ILE A 254 3.13 15.40 5.51
C ILE A 254 2.16 16.52 5.84
N PHE A 255 2.11 17.56 5.00
CA PHE A 255 1.04 18.56 5.02
C PHE A 255 -0.02 18.23 3.97
N ILE A 256 -1.30 18.43 4.32
CA ILE A 256 -2.45 18.24 3.43
C ILE A 256 -3.42 19.41 3.54
N SER A 257 -3.75 20.04 2.40
CA SER A 257 -4.82 21.03 2.32
C SER A 257 -6.21 20.37 2.25
N ASN A 258 -7.17 20.94 2.96
CA ASN A 258 -8.50 20.35 3.13
C ASN A 258 -9.66 21.31 2.84
N GLY A 259 -10.76 20.69 2.43
CA GLY A 259 -12.10 21.28 2.38
C GLY A 259 -12.68 21.35 0.98
N ILE A 260 -14.01 21.30 0.91
CA ILE A 260 -14.77 21.56 -0.31
C ILE A 260 -15.94 22.49 0.01
N LYS A 261 -16.12 23.55 -0.78
CA LYS A 261 -17.17 24.55 -0.53
C LYS A 261 -18.57 23.96 -0.60
N SER A 262 -18.82 23.01 -1.48
CA SER A 262 -20.12 22.35 -1.62
C SER A 262 -19.91 20.85 -1.50
N ASP A 263 -20.39 20.26 -0.41
CA ASP A 263 -20.13 18.87 -0.08
C ASP A 263 -21.05 17.95 -0.90
N LEU A 264 -20.52 17.50 -2.04
CA LEU A 264 -21.22 16.65 -3.00
C LEU A 264 -21.46 15.22 -2.49
N LEU A 265 -20.73 14.80 -1.44
CA LEU A 265 -20.81 13.45 -0.87
C LEU A 265 -21.70 13.37 0.38
N ASP A 266 -22.34 14.47 0.77
CA ASP A 266 -23.24 14.48 1.92
C ASP A 266 -24.45 13.56 1.70
N LYS A 267 -24.54 12.49 2.51
CA LYS A 267 -25.58 11.47 2.38
C LYS A 267 -26.99 12.00 2.67
N ASP A 268 -27.14 12.97 3.58
CA ASP A 268 -28.46 13.53 3.88
C ASP A 268 -28.96 14.36 2.70
N TYR A 269 -28.08 15.15 2.09
CA TYR A 269 -28.34 15.87 0.84
C TYR A 269 -28.65 14.91 -0.31
N LEU A 270 -27.84 13.88 -0.53
CA LEU A 270 -28.05 12.92 -1.62
C LEU A 270 -29.37 12.16 -1.46
N ASN A 271 -29.68 11.71 -0.24
CA ASN A 271 -30.92 10.96 0.03
C ASN A 271 -32.17 11.85 -0.04
N PHE A 272 -32.09 13.09 0.43
CA PHE A 272 -33.26 13.96 0.59
C PHE A 272 -33.50 14.90 -0.60
N PHE A 273 -32.45 15.50 -1.15
CA PHE A 273 -32.53 16.52 -2.21
C PHE A 273 -32.17 15.97 -3.60
N ALA A 274 -31.13 15.14 -3.71
CA ALA A 274 -30.63 14.66 -5.01
C ALA A 274 -31.24 13.34 -5.51
N ASN A 275 -32.33 12.86 -4.89
CA ASN A 275 -33.02 11.66 -5.36
C ASN A 275 -33.70 11.91 -6.72
N GLU A 276 -33.47 11.02 -7.71
CA GLU A 276 -33.99 11.14 -9.06
C GLU A 276 -35.48 11.47 -9.15
N ALA A 277 -36.31 10.85 -8.30
CA ALA A 277 -37.76 11.08 -8.32
C ALA A 277 -38.11 12.53 -7.97
N ARG A 278 -37.37 13.13 -7.04
CA ARG A 278 -37.56 14.50 -6.59
C ARG A 278 -36.96 15.51 -7.56
N ILE A 279 -35.77 15.24 -8.11
CA ILE A 279 -35.18 16.07 -9.16
C ILE A 279 -36.13 16.13 -10.37
N LYS A 280 -36.66 14.97 -10.81
CA LYS A 280 -37.65 14.92 -11.91
C LYS A 280 -38.93 15.71 -11.58
N ALA A 281 -39.40 15.67 -10.33
CA ALA A 281 -40.55 16.46 -9.89
C ALA A 281 -40.25 17.97 -9.87
N MET A 282 -39.09 18.38 -9.36
CA MET A 282 -38.68 19.80 -9.32
C MET A 282 -38.50 20.38 -10.71
N ILE A 283 -37.92 19.62 -11.65
CA ILE A 283 -37.74 20.06 -13.06
C ILE A 283 -39.09 20.23 -13.77
N ALA A 284 -40.12 19.48 -13.36
CA ALA A 284 -41.46 19.63 -13.91
C ALA A 284 -42.17 20.91 -13.41
N GLU A 285 -41.74 21.48 -12.28
CA GLU A 285 -42.40 22.60 -11.61
C GLU A 285 -41.62 23.93 -11.71
N ASP A 286 -40.30 23.91 -11.86
CA ASP A 286 -39.44 25.10 -11.78
C ASP A 286 -38.30 25.08 -12.84
N GLN A 287 -37.90 26.27 -13.31
CA GLN A 287 -36.80 26.45 -14.26
C GLN A 287 -35.42 26.65 -13.59
N GLU A 288 -35.36 26.94 -12.28
CA GLU A 288 -34.09 27.17 -11.54
C GLU A 288 -33.66 26.02 -10.60
N VAL A 289 -34.04 24.77 -10.92
CA VAL A 289 -33.78 23.60 -10.06
C VAL A 289 -32.29 23.39 -9.74
N ILE A 290 -31.40 23.60 -10.72
CA ILE A 290 -29.96 23.38 -10.53
C ILE A 290 -29.40 24.32 -9.46
N LYS A 291 -29.84 25.58 -9.44
CA LYS A 291 -29.42 26.56 -8.43
C LYS A 291 -29.95 26.19 -7.05
N GLN A 292 -31.22 25.78 -6.94
CA GLN A 292 -31.79 25.30 -5.68
C GLN A 292 -31.06 24.07 -5.13
N LEU A 293 -30.65 23.15 -6.02
CA LEU A 293 -29.84 22.00 -5.64
C LEU A 293 -28.46 22.41 -5.10
N ILE A 294 -27.79 23.36 -5.75
CA ILE A 294 -26.49 23.89 -5.28
C ILE A 294 -26.65 24.63 -3.95
N ASP A 295 -27.65 25.50 -3.83
CA ASP A 295 -27.90 26.29 -2.61
C ASP A 295 -28.27 25.41 -1.40
N ALA A 296 -28.81 24.22 -1.64
CA ALA A 296 -29.14 23.25 -0.60
C ALA A 296 -27.97 22.33 -0.20
N MET A 297 -26.84 22.36 -0.94
CA MET A 297 -25.67 21.55 -0.58
C MET A 297 -25.04 22.06 0.72
N PRO A 298 -24.78 21.18 1.70
CA PRO A 298 -24.10 21.59 2.92
C PRO A 298 -22.66 22.01 2.63
N SER A 299 -22.17 22.93 3.45
CA SER A 299 -20.84 23.51 3.35
C SER A 299 -20.23 23.60 4.75
N GLN A 300 -19.16 22.88 5.00
CA GLN A 300 -18.46 22.90 6.28
C GLN A 300 -16.95 23.07 6.04
N PRO A 301 -16.35 24.21 6.44
CA PRO A 301 -14.91 24.40 6.31
C PRO A 301 -14.15 23.49 7.29
N LEU A 302 -12.95 23.08 6.90
CA LEU A 302 -12.14 22.09 7.62
C LEU A 302 -10.73 22.62 7.90
N PRO A 303 -10.11 22.24 9.02
CA PRO A 303 -8.69 22.50 9.25
C PRO A 303 -7.83 21.67 8.28
N ASN A 304 -6.69 22.22 7.89
CA ASN A 304 -5.68 21.50 7.14
C ASN A 304 -5.00 20.44 8.03
N ALA A 305 -4.57 19.33 7.43
CA ALA A 305 -3.92 18.25 8.15
C ALA A 305 -2.38 18.39 8.10
N ILE A 306 -1.71 18.10 9.20
CA ILE A 306 -0.27 17.86 9.22
C ILE A 306 0.05 16.64 10.06
N PHE A 307 0.95 15.82 9.55
CA PHE A 307 1.39 14.57 10.15
C PHE A 307 2.90 14.63 10.37
N GLN A 308 3.30 14.68 11.64
CA GLN A 308 4.69 14.66 12.03
C GLN A 308 5.25 13.25 11.87
N ASN A 309 6.37 13.12 11.18
CA ASN A 309 7.10 11.86 11.05
C ASN A 309 7.81 11.52 12.37
N GLN A 310 7.73 10.27 12.81
CA GLN A 310 8.41 9.78 14.02
C GLN A 310 9.57 8.84 13.68
N GLY A 311 9.89 8.71 12.39
CA GLY A 311 10.81 7.74 11.84
C GLY A 311 10.09 6.42 11.52
N GLN A 312 10.76 5.57 10.73
CA GLN A 312 10.24 4.25 10.33
C GLN A 312 8.85 4.31 9.68
N LEU A 313 8.55 5.40 8.97
CA LEU A 313 7.26 5.67 8.33
C LEU A 313 6.06 5.63 9.30
N GLN A 314 6.27 5.97 10.57
CA GLN A 314 5.21 6.16 11.56
C GLN A 314 4.91 7.63 11.73
N PHE A 315 3.64 8.02 11.67
CA PHE A 315 3.25 9.42 11.69
C PHE A 315 2.22 9.73 12.77
N VAL A 316 2.30 10.94 13.32
CA VAL A 316 1.35 11.45 14.32
C VAL A 316 0.71 12.73 13.80
N TYR A 317 -0.62 12.80 13.86
CA TYR A 317 -1.36 14.01 13.50
C TYR A 317 -1.08 15.16 14.49
N ARG A 318 -0.71 16.33 13.98
CA ARG A 318 -0.24 17.49 14.77
C ARG A 318 -0.91 18.83 14.45
N SER A 319 -1.98 18.86 13.64
CA SER A 319 -2.57 20.14 13.20
C SER A 319 -2.94 21.09 14.33
N GLN A 320 -3.41 20.57 15.46
CA GLN A 320 -3.77 21.42 16.60
C GLN A 320 -2.52 22.01 17.26
N GLU A 321 -1.54 21.16 17.55
CA GLU A 321 -0.29 21.52 18.22
C GLU A 321 0.58 22.47 17.37
N TRP A 322 0.51 22.33 16.05
CA TRP A 322 1.26 23.15 15.09
C TRP A 322 0.45 24.36 14.58
N GLY A 323 -0.72 24.63 15.16
CA GLY A 323 -1.47 25.85 14.91
C GLY A 323 -2.34 25.86 13.62
N LEU A 324 -2.41 24.76 12.89
CA LEU A 324 -3.27 24.57 11.71
C LEU A 324 -4.75 24.28 12.09
N THR A 325 -5.32 25.14 12.95
CA THR A 325 -6.68 24.95 13.50
C THR A 325 -7.77 25.73 12.77
N ALA A 326 -7.40 26.70 11.93
CA ALA A 326 -8.35 27.52 11.20
C ALA A 326 -9.11 26.68 10.17
N PRO A 327 -10.46 26.58 10.26
CA PRO A 327 -11.24 25.85 9.27
C PRO A 327 -11.35 26.67 7.99
N THR A 328 -11.01 26.08 6.85
CA THR A 328 -11.00 26.73 5.53
C THR A 328 -11.53 25.78 4.44
N PHE A 329 -11.54 26.27 3.20
CA PHE A 329 -11.67 25.46 1.99
C PHE A 329 -10.36 25.59 1.21
N SER A 330 -9.29 25.01 1.73
CA SER A 330 -7.94 25.09 1.15
C SER A 330 -7.80 24.08 0.02
N ASN A 331 -7.43 24.55 -1.17
CA ASN A 331 -7.15 23.67 -2.31
C ASN A 331 -5.64 23.64 -2.58
N GLY A 332 -5.08 24.70 -3.15
CA GLY A 332 -3.65 24.78 -3.43
C GLY A 332 -2.82 25.08 -2.18
N SER A 333 -1.60 24.57 -2.14
CA SER A 333 -0.62 24.90 -1.11
C SER A 333 0.81 24.90 -1.64
N ALA A 334 1.65 25.73 -1.05
CA ALA A 334 3.08 25.80 -1.33
C ALA A 334 3.84 26.10 -0.03
N TYR A 335 5.12 25.74 0.02
CA TYR A 335 6.01 26.08 1.14
C TYR A 335 7.20 26.92 0.67
N GLY A 336 7.81 27.64 1.60
CA GLY A 336 9.03 28.41 1.38
C GLY A 336 9.46 29.13 2.65
N ASP A 337 10.75 29.46 2.74
CA ASP A 337 11.29 30.30 3.81
C ASP A 337 11.07 31.78 3.42
N LEU A 338 9.96 32.39 3.85
CA LEU A 338 9.53 33.72 3.36
C LEU A 338 10.27 34.86 4.06
N ASP A 339 10.74 34.65 5.28
CA ASP A 339 11.48 35.65 6.06
C ASP A 339 13.00 35.39 6.14
N ASN A 340 13.48 34.28 5.59
CA ASN A 340 14.88 33.85 5.51
C ASN A 340 15.49 33.49 6.87
N ASP A 341 14.70 32.89 7.76
CA ASP A 341 15.14 32.47 9.09
C ASP A 341 15.61 31.00 9.15
N GLY A 342 15.42 30.25 8.07
CA GLY A 342 15.84 28.86 7.93
C GLY A 342 14.78 27.82 8.27
N ASP A 343 13.55 28.21 8.56
CA ASP A 343 12.43 27.27 8.56
C ASP A 343 11.40 27.55 7.45
N LEU A 344 10.54 26.57 7.21
CA LEU A 344 9.62 26.61 6.07
C LEU A 344 8.26 27.09 6.51
N ASP A 345 7.86 28.23 5.98
CA ASP A 345 6.50 28.73 6.02
C ASP A 345 5.61 27.98 5.03
N LEU A 346 4.30 28.07 5.29
CA LEU A 346 3.29 27.45 4.48
C LEU A 346 2.29 28.50 3.99
N VAL A 347 1.95 28.44 2.70
CA VAL A 347 0.92 29.25 2.07
C VAL A 347 -0.19 28.34 1.58
N THR A 348 -1.45 28.67 1.90
CA THR A 348 -2.63 27.95 1.38
C THR A 348 -3.56 28.90 0.63
N ASN A 349 -4.08 28.42 -0.50
CA ASN A 349 -5.08 29.13 -1.28
C ASN A 349 -6.48 28.63 -0.90
N ASN A 350 -7.35 29.57 -0.50
CA ASN A 350 -8.65 29.26 0.07
C ASN A 350 -9.78 29.67 -0.90
N VAL A 351 -10.72 28.77 -1.18
CA VAL A 351 -11.87 29.06 -2.04
C VAL A 351 -12.73 30.18 -1.42
N ASP A 352 -12.98 31.24 -2.21
CA ASP A 352 -13.74 32.45 -1.85
C ASP A 352 -13.25 33.17 -0.59
N GLN A 353 -11.98 32.99 -0.24
CA GLN A 353 -11.35 33.60 0.93
C GLN A 353 -9.95 34.10 0.57
N VAL A 354 -9.38 34.95 1.44
CA VAL A 354 -7.98 35.36 1.30
C VAL A 354 -7.07 34.15 1.54
N ALA A 355 -5.93 34.09 0.84
CA ALA A 355 -4.91 33.08 1.10
C ALA A 355 -4.40 33.18 2.55
N SER A 356 -4.09 32.04 3.15
CA SER A 356 -3.47 31.96 4.47
C SER A 356 -1.95 31.87 4.34
N VAL A 357 -1.23 32.53 5.25
CA VAL A 357 0.21 32.37 5.42
C VAL A 357 0.45 31.94 6.85
N TYR A 358 1.11 30.79 7.03
CA TYR A 358 1.48 30.24 8.32
C TYR A 358 2.97 30.45 8.50
N LEU A 359 3.32 31.33 9.43
CA LEU A 359 4.70 31.58 9.84
C LEU A 359 5.18 30.42 10.70
N ASN A 360 6.23 29.74 10.26
CA ASN A 360 6.91 28.74 11.06
C ASN A 360 7.88 29.44 12.05
N ASN A 361 8.05 28.84 13.22
CA ASN A 361 8.92 29.40 14.28
C ASN A 361 9.71 28.26 14.94
N SER A 362 9.96 27.21 14.15
CA SER A 362 10.76 26.06 14.55
C SER A 362 12.22 26.49 14.74
N SER A 363 12.79 27.32 13.85
CA SER A 363 14.17 27.82 13.93
C SER A 363 14.50 28.46 15.30
N GLU A 364 13.53 29.15 15.90
CA GLU A 364 13.63 29.79 17.21
C GLU A 364 13.62 28.81 18.40
N LYS A 365 13.11 27.59 18.18
CA LYS A 365 12.75 26.63 19.24
C LYS A 365 13.38 25.25 19.09
N ARG A 366 13.75 24.84 17.88
CA ARG A 366 14.12 23.47 17.47
C ARG A 366 14.90 23.45 16.15
N GLY A 367 15.99 22.69 16.16
CA GLY A 367 16.68 22.27 14.93
C GLY A 367 17.43 23.39 14.21
N ASN A 368 18.43 22.97 13.43
CA ASN A 368 19.06 23.80 12.41
C ASN A 368 18.65 23.23 11.06
N SER A 369 18.79 24.04 10.02
CA SER A 369 18.54 23.63 8.64
C SER A 369 19.70 24.01 7.73
N VAL A 370 19.66 23.50 6.51
CA VAL A 370 20.49 23.95 5.40
C VAL A 370 19.62 24.15 4.17
N ALA A 371 19.69 25.34 3.57
CA ALA A 371 19.06 25.63 2.28
C ALA A 371 20.09 25.57 1.15
N ILE A 372 19.79 24.84 0.08
CA ILE A 372 20.67 24.66 -1.08
C ILE A 372 20.03 25.26 -2.32
N ARG A 373 20.64 26.32 -2.86
CA ARG A 373 20.25 26.94 -4.12
C ARG A 373 21.13 26.44 -5.24
N LEU A 374 20.54 25.85 -6.28
CA LEU A 374 21.26 25.36 -7.44
C LEU A 374 21.32 26.41 -8.56
N ARG A 375 22.45 26.46 -9.25
CA ARG A 375 22.67 27.24 -10.48
C ARG A 375 23.27 26.34 -11.54
N TYR A 376 22.47 26.00 -12.54
CA TYR A 376 22.86 25.12 -13.64
C TYR A 376 23.10 25.90 -14.94
N GLN A 377 23.15 25.20 -16.06
CA GLN A 377 23.52 25.73 -17.37
C GLN A 377 22.37 25.60 -18.37
N GLY A 378 22.49 26.28 -19.52
CA GLY A 378 21.53 26.15 -20.60
C GLY A 378 20.15 26.72 -20.27
N GLN A 379 19.10 26.04 -20.75
CA GLN A 379 17.71 26.46 -20.56
C GLN A 379 17.16 26.03 -19.18
N ASN A 380 17.66 24.94 -18.62
CA ASN A 380 17.32 24.47 -17.26
C ASN A 380 18.16 25.18 -16.17
N GLN A 381 18.09 26.51 -16.04
CA GLN A 381 18.98 27.28 -15.13
C GLN A 381 18.84 26.93 -13.64
N HIS A 382 17.72 26.33 -13.25
CA HIS A 382 17.39 25.97 -11.87
C HIS A 382 17.72 24.52 -11.50
N ALA A 383 18.29 23.74 -12.41
CA ALA A 383 18.62 22.34 -12.20
C ALA A 383 17.40 21.47 -11.84
N ILE A 384 16.24 21.71 -12.48
CA ILE A 384 15.07 20.85 -12.34
C ILE A 384 15.47 19.41 -12.74
N GLY A 385 15.13 18.45 -11.89
CA GLY A 385 15.58 17.04 -12.00
C GLY A 385 16.89 16.71 -11.27
N ALA A 386 17.57 17.69 -10.66
CA ALA A 386 18.75 17.41 -9.85
C ALA A 386 18.39 16.66 -8.55
N LYS A 387 19.30 15.77 -8.12
CA LYS A 387 19.24 15.11 -6.82
C LYS A 387 20.27 15.69 -5.87
N LEU A 388 19.89 15.85 -4.62
CA LEU A 388 20.76 16.29 -3.55
C LEU A 388 20.76 15.23 -2.46
N ILE A 389 21.93 14.71 -2.11
CA ILE A 389 22.11 13.78 -1.00
C ILE A 389 22.88 14.51 0.08
N LEU A 390 22.24 14.68 1.22
CA LEU A 390 22.84 15.28 2.41
C LEU A 390 23.25 14.19 3.39
N VAL A 391 24.49 14.24 3.84
CA VAL A 391 25.04 13.32 4.85
C VAL A 391 25.52 14.14 6.05
N ALA A 392 24.98 13.81 7.23
CA ALA A 392 25.38 14.43 8.49
C ALA A 392 25.31 13.42 9.64
N ASP A 393 26.46 12.91 10.06
CA ASP A 393 26.59 11.78 11.00
C ASP A 393 25.84 10.53 10.48
N THR A 394 24.76 10.10 11.15
CA THR A 394 23.93 8.98 10.71
C THR A 394 22.81 9.39 9.74
N LEU A 395 22.51 10.68 9.60
CA LEU A 395 21.46 11.18 8.70
C LEU A 395 21.95 11.08 7.24
N ARG A 396 21.11 10.50 6.39
CA ARG A 396 21.28 10.45 4.93
C ARG A 396 19.94 10.78 4.30
N SER A 397 19.81 11.97 3.73
CA SER A 397 18.53 12.42 3.16
C SER A 397 18.68 12.74 1.69
N LEU A 398 17.79 12.20 0.86
CA LEU A 398 17.67 12.53 -0.56
C LEU A 398 16.64 13.66 -0.75
N PHE A 399 16.95 14.66 -1.56
CA PHE A 399 15.97 15.62 -2.10
C PHE A 399 16.04 15.62 -3.63
N GLU A 400 14.90 15.45 -4.31
CA GLU A 400 14.79 15.59 -5.77
C GLU A 400 14.12 16.92 -6.14
N TYR A 401 14.75 17.68 -7.04
CA TYR A 401 14.31 19.04 -7.34
C TYR A 401 13.25 19.10 -8.44
N TYR A 402 11.99 18.88 -8.05
CA TYR A 402 10.80 19.12 -8.88
C TYR A 402 9.84 20.08 -8.16
N PRO A 403 9.70 21.33 -8.62
CA PRO A 403 8.95 22.36 -7.88
C PRO A 403 7.43 22.29 -8.10
N ALA A 404 6.97 21.67 -9.19
CA ALA A 404 5.55 21.49 -9.48
C ALA A 404 4.98 20.36 -8.61
N LYS A 405 4.50 20.72 -7.42
CA LYS A 405 3.89 19.82 -6.44
C LYS A 405 2.76 20.54 -5.70
N GLY A 406 1.84 19.76 -5.18
CA GLY A 406 0.60 20.26 -4.61
C GLY A 406 -0.44 20.67 -5.65
N PHE A 407 -1.71 20.63 -5.28
CA PHE A 407 -2.83 20.85 -6.19
C PHE A 407 -2.77 22.25 -6.81
N GLN A 408 -2.59 22.32 -8.14
CA GLN A 408 -2.46 23.57 -8.91
C GLN A 408 -1.43 24.56 -8.32
N SER A 409 -0.34 24.04 -7.75
CA SER A 409 0.63 24.81 -6.97
C SER A 409 2.06 24.52 -7.41
N CYS A 410 3.00 25.34 -6.92
CA CYS A 410 4.43 25.20 -7.19
C CYS A 410 5.23 25.75 -6.02
N SER A 411 6.21 24.98 -5.53
CA SER A 411 7.14 25.36 -4.46
C SER A 411 8.55 25.54 -5.03
N ALA A 412 8.73 26.53 -5.90
CA ALA A 412 9.99 26.88 -6.56
C ALA A 412 10.96 27.63 -5.62
N VAL A 413 11.37 26.97 -4.55
CA VAL A 413 12.29 27.48 -3.51
C VAL A 413 13.60 26.71 -3.50
N PRO A 414 14.67 27.12 -2.77
CA PRO A 414 15.85 26.26 -2.55
C PRO A 414 15.47 24.87 -2.01
N ALA A 415 16.34 23.88 -2.14
CA ALA A 415 16.15 22.60 -1.46
C ALA A 415 16.47 22.77 0.03
N PHE A 416 15.56 22.35 0.92
CA PHE A 416 15.73 22.48 2.36
C PHE A 416 15.93 21.11 3.01
N PHE A 417 16.81 21.09 4.00
CA PHE A 417 17.05 19.94 4.87
C PHE A 417 17.07 20.42 6.32
N GLY A 418 16.19 19.90 7.16
CA GLY A 418 16.41 19.94 8.60
C GLY A 418 17.53 18.98 8.97
N VAL A 419 18.33 19.37 9.97
CA VAL A 419 19.49 18.60 10.41
C VAL A 419 19.55 18.46 11.93
N GLY A 420 18.45 18.78 12.62
CA GLY A 420 18.35 18.73 14.08
C GLY A 420 19.41 19.62 14.74
N ALA A 421 20.03 19.17 15.82
CA ALA A 421 21.00 19.99 16.56
C ALA A 421 22.37 20.17 15.88
N ARG A 422 22.60 19.59 14.70
CA ARG A 422 23.89 19.59 14.01
C ARG A 422 24.25 21.00 13.54
N GLN A 423 25.50 21.40 13.70
CA GLN A 423 26.01 22.74 13.32
C GLN A 423 26.76 22.74 11.97
N ILE A 424 27.16 21.55 11.54
CA ILE A 424 27.91 21.30 10.31
C ILE A 424 27.33 20.05 9.67
N VAL A 425 27.13 20.12 8.36
CA VAL A 425 26.82 18.98 7.49
C VAL A 425 28.12 18.44 6.92
N ASP A 426 28.34 17.13 7.06
CA ASP A 426 29.60 16.48 6.67
C ASP A 426 29.81 16.56 5.17
N SER A 427 28.77 16.24 4.40
CA SER A 427 28.83 16.23 2.94
C SER A 427 27.48 16.51 2.30
N LEU A 428 27.51 17.29 1.23
CA LEU A 428 26.43 17.48 0.27
C LEU A 428 26.93 16.97 -1.08
N ILE A 429 26.20 16.03 -1.66
CA ILE A 429 26.41 15.53 -3.01
C ILE A 429 25.26 16.05 -3.87
N VAL A 430 25.59 16.79 -4.92
CA VAL A 430 24.63 17.23 -5.94
C VAL A 430 24.85 16.39 -7.19
N ILE A 431 23.83 15.64 -7.60
CA ILE A 431 23.77 14.96 -8.89
C ILE A 431 22.97 15.87 -9.82
N TRP A 432 23.65 16.44 -10.81
CA TRP A 432 23.05 17.33 -11.79
C TRP A 432 22.19 16.55 -12.79
N PRO A 433 21.26 17.21 -13.53
CA PRO A 433 20.40 16.53 -14.50
C PRO A 433 21.15 15.70 -15.55
N ASN A 434 22.37 16.09 -15.93
CA ASN A 434 23.21 15.32 -16.84
C ASN A 434 24.04 14.19 -16.20
N GLY A 435 23.71 13.80 -14.96
CA GLY A 435 24.37 12.72 -14.23
C GLY A 435 25.77 13.01 -13.70
N LYS A 436 26.31 14.23 -13.90
CA LYS A 436 27.58 14.62 -13.28
C LYS A 436 27.35 15.00 -11.82
N THR A 437 28.38 14.86 -11.00
CA THR A 437 28.29 15.11 -9.55
C THR A 437 29.17 16.26 -9.09
N THR A 438 28.69 17.02 -8.10
CA THR A 438 29.49 17.95 -7.28
C THR A 438 29.43 17.52 -5.83
N VAL A 439 30.58 17.52 -5.15
CA VAL A 439 30.64 17.29 -3.69
C VAL A 439 31.07 18.58 -2.99
N ARG A 440 30.41 18.88 -1.87
CA ARG A 440 30.80 19.90 -0.90
C ARG A 440 30.86 19.24 0.47
N THR A 441 31.84 19.63 1.27
CA THR A 441 32.04 19.06 2.61
C THR A 441 32.06 20.16 3.65
N GLN A 442 31.72 19.83 4.89
CA GLN A 442 31.81 20.74 6.03
C GLN A 442 30.97 22.02 5.82
N LEU A 443 29.69 21.87 5.47
CA LEU A 443 28.79 22.99 5.24
C LEU A 443 28.21 23.49 6.59
N PRO A 444 28.41 24.76 6.99
CA PRO A 444 27.72 25.34 8.13
C PRO A 444 26.19 25.34 7.97
N THR A 445 25.47 25.14 9.07
CA THR A 445 24.01 25.19 9.13
C THR A 445 23.47 26.60 9.38
N GLY A 446 22.16 26.81 9.21
CA GLY A 446 21.50 28.09 9.42
C GLY A 446 21.77 29.13 8.32
N GLN A 447 22.14 28.68 7.12
CA GLN A 447 22.39 29.55 5.98
C GLN A 447 22.04 28.89 4.65
N THR A 448 21.83 29.72 3.62
CA THR A 448 21.68 29.26 2.23
C THR A 448 23.04 29.11 1.56
N HIS A 449 23.32 27.94 1.00
CA HIS A 449 24.47 27.68 0.14
C HIS A 449 24.05 27.72 -1.33
N THR A 450 24.76 28.51 -2.15
CA THR A 450 24.55 28.48 -3.61
C THR A 450 25.61 27.61 -4.26
N ILE A 451 25.17 26.55 -4.94
CA ILE A 451 26.05 25.62 -5.65
C ILE A 451 25.93 25.88 -7.15
N HIS A 452 27.04 26.27 -7.76
CA HIS A 452 27.15 26.50 -9.19
C HIS A 452 27.71 25.26 -9.90
N TYR A 453 27.11 24.90 -11.04
CA TYR A 453 27.63 23.86 -11.91
C TYR A 453 29.05 24.18 -12.45
N SER A 454 29.36 25.46 -12.66
CA SER A 454 30.69 25.92 -13.11
C SER A 454 31.81 25.65 -12.12
N ASP A 455 31.47 25.57 -10.83
CA ASP A 455 32.45 25.46 -9.74
C ASP A 455 32.68 23.99 -9.34
N ALA A 456 32.19 23.07 -10.16
CA ALA A 456 32.21 21.65 -9.91
C ALA A 456 33.51 20.99 -10.42
N GLU A 457 34.18 20.25 -9.54
CA GLU A 457 35.04 19.15 -9.99
C GLU A 457 34.12 17.99 -10.37
N LEU A 458 33.80 17.88 -11.66
CA LEU A 458 32.79 16.95 -12.15
C LEU A 458 33.34 15.53 -12.21
N SER A 459 32.62 14.61 -11.58
CA SER A 459 32.86 13.16 -11.66
C SER A 459 31.56 12.41 -11.90
N HIS A 460 31.68 11.12 -12.22
CA HIS A 460 30.57 10.17 -12.12
C HIS A 460 30.87 9.29 -10.90
N LEU A 461 30.35 9.69 -9.73
CA LEU A 461 30.40 8.85 -8.55
C LEU A 461 29.19 7.93 -8.58
N ALA A 462 29.41 6.62 -8.43
CA ALA A 462 28.33 5.67 -8.20
C ALA A 462 27.81 5.89 -6.77
N ILE A 463 26.76 6.68 -6.63
CA ILE A 463 26.11 7.03 -5.36
C ILE A 463 24.63 6.76 -5.53
N GLY A 464 24.06 5.98 -4.62
CA GLY A 464 22.63 5.64 -4.61
C GLY A 464 22.33 4.57 -3.56
N PRO A 465 21.05 4.30 -3.30
CA PRO A 465 20.62 3.21 -2.44
C PRO A 465 20.98 1.85 -3.06
N SER A 466 21.07 0.83 -2.22
CA SER A 466 21.20 -0.54 -2.70
C SER A 466 19.86 -1.03 -3.27
N LEU A 467 19.64 -0.96 -4.58
CA LEU A 467 18.41 -1.48 -5.20
C LEU A 467 18.25 -3.01 -5.08
N ALA A 468 19.26 -3.73 -4.58
CA ALA A 468 19.14 -5.13 -4.29
C ALA A 468 18.15 -5.34 -3.13
N VAL A 469 16.97 -5.91 -3.44
CA VAL A 469 16.14 -6.55 -2.42
C VAL A 469 16.97 -7.65 -1.80
N SER A 470 17.11 -7.63 -0.47
CA SER A 470 17.42 -8.84 0.28
C SER A 470 16.26 -9.78 0.04
N ALA A 471 16.34 -10.56 -1.04
CA ALA A 471 15.34 -11.56 -1.36
C ALA A 471 15.41 -12.62 -0.26
N ALA A 472 14.67 -12.40 0.83
CA ALA A 472 14.41 -13.43 1.82
C ALA A 472 13.73 -14.63 1.13
N VAL A 473 13.06 -14.40 -0.01
CA VAL A 473 12.46 -15.43 -0.85
C VAL A 473 12.74 -15.12 -2.32
N ARG A 474 13.29 -16.09 -3.06
CA ARG A 474 13.35 -16.06 -4.53
C ARG A 474 12.42 -17.15 -5.07
N PRO A 475 11.64 -16.89 -6.13
CA PRO A 475 10.93 -17.95 -6.82
C PRO A 475 11.92 -19.06 -7.22
N ALA A 476 11.63 -20.30 -6.80
CA ALA A 476 12.42 -21.44 -7.22
C ALA A 476 12.25 -21.64 -8.74
N ALA A 477 13.34 -22.02 -9.43
CA ALA A 477 13.30 -22.26 -10.88
C ALA A 477 12.53 -23.54 -11.27
N GLY A 478 12.16 -24.37 -10.29
CA GLY A 478 11.43 -25.62 -10.49
C GLY A 478 9.99 -25.38 -10.92
N SER A 479 9.53 -26.14 -11.92
CA SER A 479 8.13 -26.11 -12.34
C SER A 479 7.25 -26.84 -11.32
N PHE A 480 6.36 -26.09 -10.65
CA PHE A 480 5.30 -26.64 -9.82
C PHE A 480 3.98 -26.56 -10.59
N SER A 481 3.47 -27.68 -11.11
CA SER A 481 2.26 -27.69 -11.95
C SER A 481 0.97 -27.75 -11.13
N PHE A 482 0.85 -26.86 -10.13
CA PHE A 482 -0.32 -26.73 -9.28
C PHE A 482 -0.57 -25.26 -9.01
N MET A 483 -1.81 -24.83 -9.22
CA MET A 483 -2.27 -23.49 -8.87
C MET A 483 -3.46 -23.67 -7.95
N HIS A 484 -3.35 -23.25 -6.71
CA HIS A 484 -4.44 -23.35 -5.75
C HIS A 484 -5.65 -22.54 -6.23
N GLN A 485 -6.84 -23.12 -6.11
CA GLN A 485 -8.11 -22.54 -6.55
C GLN A 485 -9.10 -22.55 -5.42
N GLU A 486 -9.64 -21.37 -5.11
CA GLU A 486 -10.71 -21.22 -4.13
C GLU A 486 -12.07 -21.10 -4.79
N THR A 487 -13.10 -21.55 -4.09
CA THR A 487 -14.48 -21.24 -4.49
C THR A 487 -14.78 -19.77 -4.25
N GLY A 488 -15.25 -19.05 -5.28
CA GLY A 488 -15.63 -17.63 -5.21
C GLY A 488 -16.91 -17.34 -4.42
N LEU A 489 -17.07 -17.92 -3.23
CA LEU A 489 -18.23 -17.71 -2.36
C LEU A 489 -18.15 -16.34 -1.69
N ASN A 490 -19.17 -15.50 -1.89
CA ASN A 490 -19.29 -14.24 -1.16
C ASN A 490 -19.93 -14.49 0.23
N LEU A 491 -19.10 -14.62 1.26
CA LEU A 491 -19.60 -14.82 2.62
C LEU A 491 -20.09 -13.53 3.29
N PHE A 492 -19.80 -12.35 2.74
CA PHE A 492 -20.33 -11.08 3.25
C PHE A 492 -21.86 -11.00 3.10
N ASP A 493 -22.43 -11.68 2.10
CA ASP A 493 -23.88 -11.77 1.93
C ASP A 493 -24.56 -12.57 3.04
N ARG A 494 -23.84 -13.54 3.62
CA ARG A 494 -24.31 -14.36 4.74
C ARG A 494 -24.11 -13.66 6.08
N GLU A 495 -22.93 -13.08 6.29
CA GLU A 495 -22.53 -12.41 7.53
C GLU A 495 -21.90 -11.05 7.20
N ARG A 496 -22.72 -9.99 7.20
CA ARG A 496 -22.32 -8.63 6.76
C ARG A 496 -21.28 -7.93 7.64
N LEU A 497 -21.03 -8.43 8.85
CA LEU A 497 -20.09 -7.84 9.81
C LEU A 497 -18.71 -8.51 9.79
N LEU A 498 -18.45 -9.39 8.82
CA LEU A 498 -17.13 -9.97 8.60
C LEU A 498 -16.11 -8.87 8.24
N LEU A 499 -14.93 -8.92 8.87
CA LEU A 499 -13.82 -8.00 8.59
C LEU A 499 -12.91 -8.52 7.45
N THR A 500 -12.85 -9.83 7.29
CA THR A 500 -12.20 -10.55 6.18
C THR A 500 -13.12 -11.68 5.73
N MET A 501 -12.94 -12.19 4.51
CA MET A 501 -13.71 -13.33 4.01
C MET A 501 -13.06 -14.64 4.51
N PRO A 502 -13.67 -15.39 5.45
CA PRO A 502 -13.09 -16.65 5.94
C PRO A 502 -13.27 -17.75 4.90
N GLY A 503 -12.41 -18.76 4.85
CA GLY A 503 -12.49 -19.82 3.82
C GLY A 503 -11.64 -19.54 2.57
N ARG A 504 -10.44 -19.02 2.82
CA ARG A 504 -9.31 -18.93 1.88
C ARG A 504 -8.01 -19.19 2.63
N GLN A 505 -8.04 -20.21 3.49
CA GLN A 505 -6.95 -20.52 4.42
C GLN A 505 -5.94 -21.50 3.82
N GLY A 506 -6.25 -22.11 2.68
CA GLY A 506 -5.33 -22.98 1.96
C GLY A 506 -4.33 -22.21 1.08
N PRO A 507 -3.44 -22.95 0.39
CA PRO A 507 -3.30 -24.40 0.48
C PRO A 507 -2.56 -24.83 1.75
N GLY A 508 -3.11 -25.80 2.49
CA GLY A 508 -2.32 -26.57 3.45
C GLY A 508 -1.23 -27.36 2.72
N MET A 509 0.01 -27.33 3.22
CA MET A 509 1.16 -27.97 2.57
C MET A 509 1.94 -28.82 3.57
N ALA A 510 2.53 -29.91 3.09
CA ALA A 510 3.44 -30.76 3.86
C ALA A 510 4.67 -31.09 3.02
N VAL A 511 5.83 -31.22 3.68
CA VAL A 511 7.11 -31.54 3.04
C VAL A 511 7.78 -32.70 3.80
N GLY A 512 8.24 -33.72 3.08
CA GLY A 512 8.85 -34.91 3.66
C GLY A 512 9.37 -35.87 2.59
N ASP A 513 10.34 -36.72 2.92
CA ASP A 513 10.83 -37.78 2.03
C ASP A 513 9.90 -38.99 2.14
N VAL A 514 8.89 -39.08 1.27
CA VAL A 514 7.82 -40.09 1.39
C VAL A 514 8.12 -41.39 0.63
N ASN A 515 9.24 -41.44 -0.09
CA ASN A 515 9.67 -42.59 -0.87
C ASN A 515 11.05 -43.13 -0.46
N GLY A 516 11.70 -42.50 0.52
CA GLY A 516 12.99 -42.90 1.07
C GLY A 516 14.19 -42.67 0.15
N ASP A 517 14.09 -41.77 -0.84
CA ASP A 517 15.16 -41.50 -1.80
C ASP A 517 16.15 -40.40 -1.36
N GLY A 518 15.89 -39.78 -0.20
CA GLY A 518 16.70 -38.73 0.39
C GLY A 518 16.40 -37.32 -0.13
N GLN A 519 15.40 -37.16 -1.01
CA GLN A 519 14.90 -35.86 -1.46
C GLN A 519 13.57 -35.54 -0.79
N LEU A 520 13.30 -34.25 -0.57
CA LEU A 520 12.04 -33.81 0.03
C LEU A 520 10.94 -33.70 -1.04
N ASP A 521 9.86 -34.43 -0.82
CA ASP A 521 8.64 -34.39 -1.61
C ASP A 521 7.64 -33.39 -1.02
N VAL A 522 6.64 -32.99 -1.81
CA VAL A 522 5.69 -31.94 -1.43
C VAL A 522 4.24 -32.39 -1.68
N PHE A 523 3.42 -32.30 -0.65
CA PHE A 523 1.96 -32.33 -0.77
C PHE A 523 1.39 -30.91 -0.76
N VAL A 524 0.43 -30.65 -1.64
CA VAL A 524 -0.29 -29.37 -1.71
C VAL A 524 -1.79 -29.56 -1.73
N GLY A 525 -2.44 -28.91 -0.78
CA GLY A 525 -3.88 -28.91 -0.57
C GLY A 525 -4.67 -28.17 -1.66
N GLY A 526 -5.76 -28.78 -2.09
CA GLY A 526 -6.78 -28.11 -2.90
C GLY A 526 -7.74 -27.28 -2.07
N GLY A 527 -8.27 -26.21 -2.65
CA GLY A 527 -9.48 -25.57 -2.14
C GLY A 527 -10.71 -26.43 -2.43
N LYS A 528 -11.90 -25.98 -1.99
CA LYS A 528 -13.14 -26.70 -2.27
C LYS A 528 -13.36 -26.87 -3.78
N ASN A 529 -13.68 -28.08 -4.22
CA ASN A 529 -13.77 -28.55 -5.62
C ASN A 529 -12.44 -28.73 -6.36
N GLN A 530 -11.29 -28.61 -5.69
CA GLN A 530 -9.97 -28.91 -6.23
C GLN A 530 -9.36 -30.13 -5.54
N GLU A 531 -8.78 -31.05 -6.31
CA GLU A 531 -8.08 -32.21 -5.76
C GLU A 531 -6.70 -31.80 -5.26
N SER A 532 -6.29 -32.30 -4.09
CA SER A 532 -4.93 -32.10 -3.58
C SER A 532 -3.94 -32.98 -4.36
N GLY A 533 -2.67 -32.57 -4.42
CA GLY A 533 -1.64 -33.27 -5.18
C GLY A 533 -0.40 -33.59 -4.35
N LEU A 534 0.14 -34.80 -4.54
CA LEU A 534 1.48 -35.18 -4.09
C LEU A 534 2.47 -35.10 -5.25
N PHE A 535 3.58 -34.42 -5.03
CA PHE A 535 4.63 -34.19 -6.00
C PHE A 535 5.94 -34.75 -5.47
N LEU A 536 6.56 -35.65 -6.25
CA LEU A 536 7.85 -36.21 -5.88
C LEU A 536 8.99 -35.38 -6.48
N ALA A 537 10.06 -35.20 -5.71
CA ALA A 537 11.26 -34.54 -6.17
C ALA A 537 12.00 -35.40 -7.21
N GLN A 538 12.42 -34.76 -8.30
CA GLN A 538 13.27 -35.32 -9.33
C GLN A 538 14.34 -34.29 -9.69
N GLY A 539 15.44 -34.28 -8.92
CA GLY A 539 16.45 -33.24 -9.02
C GLY A 539 15.86 -31.88 -8.64
N ASP A 540 15.96 -30.90 -9.54
CA ASP A 540 15.45 -29.54 -9.31
C ASP A 540 13.96 -29.36 -9.69
N THR A 541 13.23 -30.45 -9.94
CA THR A 541 11.83 -30.42 -10.41
C THR A 541 10.91 -31.29 -9.58
N PHE A 542 9.62 -31.00 -9.62
CA PHE A 542 8.57 -31.74 -8.92
C PHE A 542 7.62 -32.37 -9.92
N VAL A 543 7.39 -33.69 -9.80
CA VAL A 543 6.52 -34.45 -10.69
C VAL A 543 5.29 -34.94 -9.92
N LEU A 544 4.10 -34.63 -10.43
CA LEU A 544 2.85 -35.10 -9.87
C LEU A 544 2.82 -36.64 -9.84
N ARG A 545 2.74 -37.21 -8.64
CA ARG A 545 2.64 -38.66 -8.40
C ARG A 545 1.19 -39.10 -8.26
N ARG A 546 0.40 -38.33 -7.51
CA ARG A 546 -0.97 -38.71 -7.13
C ARG A 546 -1.84 -37.50 -6.87
N LEU A 547 -3.12 -37.64 -7.23
CA LEU A 547 -4.20 -36.76 -6.80
C LEU A 547 -5.04 -37.45 -5.72
N PHE A 548 -5.50 -36.67 -4.74
CA PHE A 548 -6.38 -37.12 -3.67
C PHE A 548 -7.80 -36.64 -3.97
N ALA A 549 -8.56 -37.48 -4.69
CA ALA A 549 -9.85 -37.09 -5.26
C ALA A 549 -10.94 -36.81 -4.21
N ASP A 550 -10.79 -37.34 -3.00
CA ASP A 550 -11.68 -37.16 -1.86
C ASP A 550 -11.50 -35.80 -1.18
N THR A 551 -10.30 -35.19 -1.24
CA THR A 551 -10.02 -33.90 -0.59
C THR A 551 -10.79 -32.74 -1.21
N ARG A 552 -11.22 -32.85 -2.48
CA ARG A 552 -12.01 -31.82 -3.19
C ARG A 552 -13.34 -31.46 -2.51
N ARG A 553 -13.79 -32.25 -1.54
CA ARG A 553 -15.07 -32.04 -0.84
C ARG A 553 -15.01 -30.85 0.12
N SER A 554 -13.82 -30.47 0.57
CA SER A 554 -13.57 -29.35 1.48
C SER A 554 -12.27 -28.60 1.14
N GLU A 555 -11.99 -27.52 1.87
CA GLU A 555 -10.72 -26.81 1.75
C GLU A 555 -9.68 -27.55 2.60
N VAL A 556 -8.50 -27.82 2.02
CA VAL A 556 -7.36 -28.34 2.79
C VAL A 556 -6.58 -27.15 3.35
N THR A 557 -6.61 -27.02 4.68
CA THR A 557 -6.09 -25.86 5.42
C THR A 557 -4.73 -26.11 6.05
N ALA A 558 -4.43 -27.36 6.44
CA ALA A 558 -3.12 -27.77 6.92
C ALA A 558 -2.83 -29.23 6.52
N ALA A 559 -1.56 -29.62 6.52
CA ALA A 559 -1.14 -30.99 6.29
C ALA A 559 0.20 -31.25 6.96
N ALA A 560 0.47 -32.49 7.34
CA ALA A 560 1.77 -32.89 7.88
C ALA A 560 2.13 -34.32 7.48
N PHE A 561 3.43 -34.55 7.31
CA PHE A 561 4.00 -35.89 7.16
C PHE A 561 4.61 -36.33 8.49
N PHE A 562 4.27 -37.53 8.97
CA PHE A 562 4.89 -38.15 10.15
C PHE A 562 4.66 -39.66 10.14
N ASP A 563 5.50 -40.39 10.87
CA ASP A 563 5.41 -41.85 11.02
C ASP A 563 4.34 -42.18 12.08
N SER A 564 3.14 -42.55 11.65
CA SER A 564 1.98 -42.64 12.55
C SER A 564 1.83 -44.02 13.20
N ASP A 565 2.41 -45.08 12.64
CA ASP A 565 2.45 -46.42 13.24
C ASP A 565 3.85 -46.97 13.58
N GLN A 566 4.88 -46.15 13.47
CA GLN A 566 6.28 -46.47 13.77
C GLN A 566 6.89 -47.54 12.85
N ASP A 567 6.43 -47.61 11.60
CA ASP A 567 6.97 -48.56 10.62
C ASP A 567 8.18 -47.99 9.83
N GLY A 568 8.46 -46.70 10.01
CA GLY A 568 9.60 -45.98 9.44
C GLY A 568 9.31 -45.27 8.12
N ASP A 569 8.08 -45.33 7.59
CA ASP A 569 7.64 -44.48 6.50
C ASP A 569 6.83 -43.26 7.01
N LEU A 570 6.64 -42.27 6.14
CA LEU A 570 5.89 -41.06 6.48
C LEU A 570 4.46 -41.15 5.96
N ASP A 571 3.50 -41.18 6.88
CA ASP A 571 2.08 -41.06 6.64
C ASP A 571 1.66 -39.59 6.46
N LEU A 572 0.49 -39.38 5.86
CA LEU A 572 -0.02 -38.04 5.57
C LEU A 572 -1.30 -37.75 6.35
N TYR A 573 -1.23 -36.76 7.24
CA TYR A 573 -2.40 -36.14 7.84
C TYR A 573 -2.85 -34.94 7.02
N VAL A 574 -4.14 -34.87 6.73
CA VAL A 574 -4.76 -33.78 5.97
C VAL A 574 -5.87 -33.16 6.78
N ALA A 575 -5.71 -31.87 7.07
CA ALA A 575 -6.69 -31.10 7.80
C ALA A 575 -7.70 -30.41 6.88
N HIS A 576 -8.96 -30.45 7.26
CA HIS A 576 -10.07 -29.92 6.51
C HIS A 576 -10.70 -28.72 7.22
N GLY A 577 -10.98 -27.66 6.46
CA GLY A 577 -11.51 -26.42 7.00
C GLY A 577 -12.44 -25.68 6.05
N GLY A 578 -12.54 -24.37 6.27
CA GLY A 578 -13.38 -23.47 5.50
C GLY A 578 -14.74 -23.19 6.13
N LYS A 579 -15.36 -22.09 5.70
CA LYS A 579 -16.63 -21.57 6.26
C LYS A 579 -17.86 -21.93 5.44
N ALA A 580 -17.67 -22.62 4.31
CA ALA A 580 -18.71 -23.00 3.36
C ALA A 580 -19.54 -24.24 3.78
N PHE A 581 -19.50 -24.62 5.06
CA PHE A 581 -20.03 -25.87 5.58
C PHE A 581 -20.99 -25.62 6.75
N SER A 582 -21.90 -26.58 7.01
CA SER A 582 -22.69 -26.59 8.23
C SER A 582 -21.85 -27.12 9.41
N GLU A 583 -22.33 -26.92 10.64
CA GLU A 583 -21.70 -27.49 11.84
C GLU A 583 -21.79 -29.03 11.92
N TYR A 584 -22.55 -29.67 11.02
CA TYR A 584 -22.73 -31.12 10.94
C TYR A 584 -22.09 -31.73 9.69
N ALA A 585 -21.25 -30.97 8.97
CA ALA A 585 -20.67 -31.42 7.70
C ALA A 585 -19.52 -32.41 7.94
N PRO A 586 -19.66 -33.71 7.62
CA PRO A 586 -18.59 -34.69 7.79
C PRO A 586 -17.37 -34.40 6.88
N GLU A 587 -17.52 -33.52 5.88
CA GLU A 587 -16.41 -33.04 5.05
C GLU A 587 -15.35 -32.24 5.83
N LEU A 588 -15.65 -31.84 7.07
CA LEU A 588 -14.72 -31.17 7.98
C LEU A 588 -14.01 -32.16 8.92
N HIS A 589 -14.16 -33.47 8.71
CA HIS A 589 -13.35 -34.43 9.45
C HIS A 589 -11.98 -34.51 8.77
N ASP A 590 -10.93 -34.24 9.54
CA ASP A 590 -9.56 -34.48 9.12
C ASP A 590 -9.35 -35.97 8.81
N VAL A 591 -8.37 -36.28 7.96
CA VAL A 591 -8.13 -37.63 7.47
C VAL A 591 -6.66 -38.01 7.55
N LEU A 592 -6.40 -39.30 7.75
CA LEU A 592 -5.08 -39.90 7.72
C LEU A 592 -4.96 -40.82 6.49
N TYR A 593 -3.87 -40.69 5.74
CA TYR A 593 -3.50 -41.61 4.69
C TYR A 593 -2.21 -42.34 5.04
N LEU A 594 -2.25 -43.67 5.00
CA LEU A 594 -1.12 -44.54 5.31
C LEU A 594 -0.24 -44.73 4.09
N ASN A 595 1.07 -44.58 4.25
CA ASN A 595 2.03 -44.83 3.20
C ASN A 595 2.42 -46.33 3.14
N ASP A 596 3.14 -46.73 2.09
CA ASP A 596 3.70 -48.08 1.94
C ASP A 596 5.22 -48.06 1.72
N GLY A 597 5.86 -46.95 2.09
CA GLY A 597 7.26 -46.63 1.87
C GLY A 597 7.62 -46.30 0.41
N ALA A 598 6.67 -46.38 -0.52
CA ALA A 598 6.87 -46.11 -1.95
C ALA A 598 5.93 -44.99 -2.47
N ALA A 599 5.53 -44.10 -1.56
CA ALA A 599 4.60 -42.99 -1.79
C ALA A 599 3.22 -43.43 -2.32
N ASN A 600 2.74 -44.63 -1.95
CA ASN A 600 1.39 -45.10 -2.27
C ASN A 600 0.47 -45.01 -1.06
N PHE A 601 -0.22 -43.89 -0.97
CA PHE A 601 -1.08 -43.57 0.16
C PHE A 601 -2.44 -44.32 0.16
N THR A 602 -2.92 -44.80 1.29
CA THR A 602 -4.25 -45.41 1.42
C THR A 602 -5.01 -44.76 2.56
N LEU A 603 -6.25 -44.33 2.32
CA LEU A 603 -7.07 -43.69 3.35
C LEU A 603 -7.30 -44.66 4.53
N ALA A 604 -7.09 -44.19 5.76
CA ALA A 604 -7.44 -44.87 6.99
C ALA A 604 -8.73 -44.27 7.58
N PRO A 605 -9.93 -44.77 7.19
CA PRO A 605 -11.20 -44.10 7.48
C PRO A 605 -11.60 -44.14 8.97
N ASP A 606 -11.05 -45.06 9.75
CA ASP A 606 -11.39 -45.28 11.16
C ASP A 606 -10.25 -44.85 12.12
N ALA A 607 -9.21 -44.20 11.60
CA ALA A 607 -8.05 -43.78 12.40
C ALA A 607 -8.38 -42.62 13.36
N LEU A 608 -9.26 -41.71 12.93
CA LEU A 608 -9.61 -40.48 13.63
C LEU A 608 -11.09 -40.47 14.00
N ASP A 609 -11.41 -40.28 15.28
CA ASP A 609 -12.77 -40.19 15.81
C ASP A 609 -13.01 -38.82 16.47
N PHE A 610 -13.53 -37.88 15.68
CA PHE A 610 -13.80 -36.53 16.15
C PHE A 610 -15.14 -36.45 16.89
N PRO A 611 -15.21 -35.72 18.01
CA PRO A 611 -16.47 -35.54 18.77
C PRO A 611 -17.51 -34.73 17.98
N TYR A 612 -17.07 -33.92 17.02
CA TYR A 612 -17.89 -33.13 16.11
C TYR A 612 -17.04 -32.66 14.91
N PRO A 613 -17.65 -32.27 13.78
CA PRO A 613 -16.91 -31.70 12.65
C PRO A 613 -16.27 -30.35 12.98
N LEU A 614 -14.99 -30.19 12.66
CA LEU A 614 -14.16 -29.08 13.11
C LEU A 614 -13.56 -28.34 11.91
N ALA A 615 -13.64 -27.01 11.88
CA ALA A 615 -12.94 -26.24 10.86
C ALA A 615 -11.48 -26.07 11.31
N THR A 616 -10.62 -27.02 10.93
CA THR A 616 -9.20 -26.98 11.31
C THR A 616 -8.53 -25.78 10.64
N GLY A 617 -7.89 -24.94 11.45
CA GLY A 617 -7.11 -23.79 11.00
C GLY A 617 -5.65 -24.11 10.79
N ASP A 618 -5.06 -24.83 11.74
CA ASP A 618 -3.65 -25.18 11.75
C ASP A 618 -3.41 -26.41 12.67
N ILE A 619 -2.26 -27.06 12.50
CA ILE A 619 -1.86 -28.26 13.27
C ILE A 619 -0.39 -28.18 13.68
N ALA A 620 -0.03 -28.85 14.78
CA ALA A 620 1.36 -29.07 15.15
C ALA A 620 1.57 -30.49 15.70
N LEU A 621 2.80 -30.99 15.60
CA LEU A 621 3.20 -32.35 15.95
C LEU A 621 4.18 -32.34 17.11
N ALA A 622 3.95 -33.20 18.12
CA ALA A 622 4.86 -33.38 19.25
C ALA A 622 4.56 -34.71 19.96
N ASP A 623 5.49 -35.18 20.79
CA ASP A 623 5.21 -36.29 21.72
C ASP A 623 4.81 -35.67 23.08
N PHE A 624 3.51 -35.53 23.32
CA PHE A 624 2.99 -34.80 24.47
C PHE A 624 2.94 -35.63 25.76
N ASP A 625 2.89 -36.96 25.65
CA ASP A 625 2.91 -37.88 26.81
C ASP A 625 4.22 -38.68 26.97
N ARG A 626 5.22 -38.43 26.11
CA ARG A 626 6.56 -39.04 26.10
C ARG A 626 6.52 -40.56 25.93
N ASP A 627 5.56 -41.08 25.18
CA ASP A 627 5.45 -42.51 24.89
C ASP A 627 6.27 -42.92 23.65
N GLY A 628 6.91 -41.96 22.98
CA GLY A 628 7.73 -42.16 21.78
C GLY A 628 6.93 -42.15 20.48
N ARG A 629 5.61 -41.90 20.53
CA ARG A 629 4.76 -41.70 19.36
C ARG A 629 4.51 -40.22 19.14
N THR A 630 4.36 -39.84 17.88
CA THR A 630 3.98 -38.47 17.53
C THR A 630 2.48 -38.30 17.72
N ASP A 631 2.12 -37.37 18.60
CA ASP A 631 0.77 -36.85 18.80
C ASP A 631 0.53 -35.60 17.92
N LEU A 632 -0.72 -35.15 17.87
CA LEU A 632 -1.09 -33.94 17.15
C LEU A 632 -1.87 -32.98 18.05
N VAL A 633 -1.67 -31.68 17.85
CA VAL A 633 -2.60 -30.64 18.32
C VAL A 633 -3.25 -29.97 17.12
N ILE A 634 -4.56 -29.76 17.23
CA ILE A 634 -5.38 -29.13 16.21
C ILE A 634 -5.91 -27.81 16.77
N ALA A 635 -5.76 -26.73 16.01
CA ALA A 635 -6.37 -25.44 16.28
C ALA A 635 -7.66 -25.26 15.47
N GLU A 636 -8.81 -25.17 16.16
CA GLU A 636 -10.08 -24.84 15.50
C GLU A 636 -10.13 -23.36 15.11
N ALA A 637 -10.19 -23.07 13.81
CA ALA A 637 -10.14 -21.70 13.33
C ALA A 637 -11.34 -20.86 13.77
N PHE A 638 -12.54 -21.43 13.60
CA PHE A 638 -13.81 -20.77 13.89
C PHE A 638 -14.98 -21.76 13.88
N LYS A 639 -16.10 -21.34 14.47
CA LYS A 639 -17.39 -22.03 14.28
C LYS A 639 -17.98 -21.65 12.91
N THR A 640 -18.33 -22.64 12.10
CA THR A 640 -18.75 -22.43 10.71
C THR A 640 -20.06 -21.63 10.57
N HIS A 641 -20.98 -21.78 11.53
CA HIS A 641 -22.31 -21.17 11.51
C HIS A 641 -22.35 -19.70 12.01
N THR A 642 -21.48 -19.32 12.96
CA THR A 642 -21.42 -17.97 13.55
C THR A 642 -19.98 -17.52 13.69
N TYR A 643 -19.58 -16.48 12.96
CA TYR A 643 -18.27 -15.85 13.12
C TYR A 643 -18.12 -15.16 14.48
N GLY A 644 -16.92 -15.18 15.05
CA GLY A 644 -16.59 -14.54 16.33
C GLY A 644 -16.83 -15.42 17.56
N LEU A 645 -17.46 -16.60 17.41
CA LEU A 645 -17.45 -17.59 18.49
C LEU A 645 -16.05 -18.20 18.61
N PRO A 646 -15.53 -18.39 19.83
CA PRO A 646 -14.18 -18.90 20.03
C PRO A 646 -14.10 -20.38 19.65
N GLY A 647 -13.05 -20.72 18.90
CA GLY A 647 -12.59 -22.09 18.69
C GLY A 647 -11.81 -22.62 19.89
N SER A 648 -11.60 -23.93 19.88
CA SER A 648 -10.82 -24.67 20.88
C SER A 648 -9.64 -25.37 20.23
N CYS A 649 -8.67 -25.81 21.02
CA CYS A 649 -7.70 -26.81 20.58
C CYS A 649 -8.10 -28.22 21.03
N LEU A 650 -7.75 -29.21 20.22
CA LEU A 650 -7.89 -30.64 20.48
C LEU A 650 -6.50 -31.27 20.42
N VAL A 651 -6.23 -32.24 21.28
CA VAL A 651 -4.99 -33.02 21.27
C VAL A 651 -5.32 -34.47 20.92
N LEU A 652 -4.71 -34.99 19.87
CA LEU A 652 -4.86 -36.35 19.37
C LEU A 652 -3.66 -37.16 19.83
N TYR A 653 -3.86 -37.98 20.86
CA TYR A 653 -2.81 -38.85 21.36
C TYR A 653 -2.72 -40.12 20.53
N ASN A 654 -1.55 -40.41 19.99
CA ASN A 654 -1.31 -41.62 19.21
C ASN A 654 -1.21 -42.84 20.16
N ARG A 655 -2.12 -43.80 20.01
CA ARG A 655 -2.15 -45.02 20.82
C ARG A 655 -1.49 -46.23 20.14
N GLY A 656 -0.87 -46.00 18.97
CA GLY A 656 -0.30 -47.02 18.11
C GLY A 656 -1.34 -47.65 17.17
N ASP A 657 -0.85 -48.42 16.20
CA ASP A 657 -1.67 -49.09 15.18
C ASP A 657 -2.64 -48.11 14.46
N ASN A 658 -2.20 -46.87 14.22
CA ASN A 658 -2.99 -45.81 13.58
C ASN A 658 -4.29 -45.44 14.31
N HIS A 659 -4.34 -45.60 15.64
CA HIS A 659 -5.48 -45.20 16.47
C HIS A 659 -5.16 -43.98 17.33
N PHE A 660 -6.00 -42.95 17.23
CA PHE A 660 -5.83 -41.70 17.98
C PHE A 660 -6.92 -41.49 19.02
N GLU A 661 -6.51 -41.14 20.25
CA GLU A 661 -7.42 -40.73 21.32
C GLU A 661 -7.53 -39.19 21.34
N VAL A 662 -8.71 -38.67 20.97
CA VAL A 662 -8.99 -37.24 20.97
C VAL A 662 -9.31 -36.75 22.39
N ARG A 663 -8.54 -35.76 22.88
CA ARG A 663 -8.77 -35.06 24.14
C ARG A 663 -8.99 -33.56 23.94
N GLN A 664 -9.90 -33.00 24.73
CA GLN A 664 -10.19 -31.56 24.80
C GLN A 664 -9.66 -31.02 26.13
N PRO A 665 -8.41 -30.52 26.19
CA PRO A 665 -7.86 -30.01 27.44
C PRO A 665 -8.70 -28.81 27.92
N PRO A 666 -9.09 -28.74 29.21
CA PRO A 666 -9.87 -27.62 29.72
C PRO A 666 -9.22 -26.25 29.48
N ALA A 667 -7.89 -26.18 29.57
CA ALA A 667 -7.11 -24.97 29.29
C ALA A 667 -7.10 -24.59 27.80
N GLY A 668 -7.43 -25.51 26.91
CA GLY A 668 -7.47 -25.31 25.46
C GLY A 668 -8.87 -25.01 24.91
N GLN A 669 -9.87 -24.77 25.76
CA GLN A 669 -11.24 -24.51 25.33
C GLN A 669 -11.55 -23.02 25.20
N ALA A 670 -12.33 -22.66 24.17
CA ALA A 670 -12.87 -21.31 23.95
C ALA A 670 -11.80 -20.20 23.96
N LEU A 671 -10.75 -20.40 23.17
CA LEU A 671 -9.55 -19.53 23.15
C LEU A 671 -9.68 -18.30 22.25
N GLY A 672 -10.39 -18.40 21.12
CA GLY A 672 -10.52 -17.31 20.16
C GLY A 672 -10.63 -17.80 18.72
N LEU A 673 -10.35 -16.94 17.75
CA LEU A 673 -10.32 -17.31 16.32
C LEU A 673 -8.90 -17.76 15.96
N LEU A 674 -8.60 -19.03 16.21
CA LEU A 674 -7.24 -19.56 16.07
C LEU A 674 -6.78 -19.54 14.61
N SER A 675 -5.52 -19.20 14.39
CA SER A 675 -4.92 -19.08 13.05
C SER A 675 -3.53 -19.67 12.97
N GLY A 676 -2.90 -20.00 14.09
CA GLY A 676 -1.61 -20.67 14.14
C GLY A 676 -1.41 -21.45 15.42
N VAL A 677 -0.71 -22.57 15.33
CA VAL A 677 -0.29 -23.39 16.47
C VAL A 677 1.13 -23.88 16.28
N GLU A 678 1.94 -23.86 17.34
CA GLU A 678 3.25 -24.50 17.37
C GLU A 678 3.47 -25.19 18.70
N THR A 679 4.50 -26.03 18.75
CA THR A 679 4.93 -26.73 19.96
C THR A 679 6.39 -26.49 20.25
N ALA A 680 6.71 -26.25 21.52
CA ALA A 680 8.08 -26.15 21.99
C ALA A 680 8.13 -26.43 23.49
N ASP A 681 9.29 -26.82 24.01
CA ASP A 681 9.55 -26.79 25.45
C ASP A 681 9.84 -25.33 25.85
N LEU A 682 8.82 -24.62 26.33
CA LEU A 682 8.90 -23.17 26.58
C LEU A 682 9.46 -22.84 27.97
N ASN A 683 9.43 -23.81 28.88
CA ASN A 683 9.87 -23.65 30.26
C ASN A 683 11.12 -24.48 30.62
N ASP A 684 11.70 -25.19 29.66
CA ASP A 684 12.89 -26.05 29.81
C ASP A 684 12.67 -27.21 30.82
N ASP A 685 11.46 -27.76 30.89
CA ASP A 685 11.12 -28.93 31.72
C ASP A 685 11.12 -30.27 30.95
N GLY A 686 11.41 -30.19 29.65
CA GLY A 686 11.48 -31.28 28.69
C GLY A 686 10.13 -31.70 28.10
N TRP A 687 9.00 -31.16 28.56
CA TRP A 687 7.67 -31.46 28.02
C TRP A 687 7.36 -30.47 26.90
N GLN A 688 6.78 -30.96 25.80
CA GLN A 688 6.35 -30.08 24.72
C GLN A 688 5.09 -29.33 25.14
N ASP A 689 5.17 -28.01 25.16
CA ASP A 689 4.06 -27.09 25.39
C ASP A 689 3.37 -26.71 24.07
N ILE A 690 2.19 -26.11 24.16
CA ILE A 690 1.44 -25.63 22.99
C ILE A 690 1.39 -24.09 23.02
N LEU A 691 1.75 -23.46 21.91
CA LEU A 691 1.61 -22.02 21.68
C LEU A 691 0.58 -21.77 20.58
N LEU A 692 -0.42 -20.95 20.88
CA LEU A 692 -1.56 -20.66 20.01
C LEU A 692 -1.67 -19.17 19.74
N VAL A 693 -1.95 -18.82 18.49
CA VAL A 693 -2.27 -17.45 18.07
C VAL A 693 -3.55 -17.42 17.27
N GLY A 694 -4.18 -16.25 17.23
CA GLY A 694 -5.45 -16.06 16.57
C GLY A 694 -5.81 -14.60 16.37
N GLN A 695 -6.91 -14.37 15.67
CA GLN A 695 -7.44 -13.02 15.46
C GLN A 695 -8.15 -12.52 16.72
N TYR A 696 -7.92 -11.25 17.06
CA TYR A 696 -8.53 -10.54 18.20
C TYR A 696 -8.21 -11.17 19.57
N MET A 697 -7.05 -11.80 19.70
CA MET A 697 -6.57 -12.39 20.95
C MET A 697 -5.09 -12.12 21.17
N SER A 698 -4.63 -12.36 22.40
CA SER A 698 -3.21 -12.45 22.71
C SER A 698 -2.69 -13.86 22.41
N PRO A 699 -1.40 -14.03 22.09
CA PRO A 699 -0.77 -15.35 22.09
C PRO A 699 -1.07 -16.09 23.40
N THR A 700 -1.45 -17.35 23.30
CA THR A 700 -1.87 -18.19 24.42
C THR A 700 -0.93 -19.37 24.56
N LEU A 701 -0.40 -19.59 25.76
CA LEU A 701 0.53 -20.69 26.08
C LEU A 701 -0.19 -21.73 26.94
N LEU A 702 -0.12 -22.99 26.54
CA LEU A 702 -0.61 -24.12 27.32
C LEU A 702 0.61 -24.96 27.73
N TYR A 703 1.01 -24.84 28.99
CA TYR A 703 2.12 -25.62 29.54
C TYR A 703 1.69 -27.05 29.82
N ASN A 704 2.51 -28.00 29.38
CA ASN A 704 2.33 -29.42 29.54
C ASN A 704 2.99 -29.91 30.83
N SER A 705 2.19 -30.46 31.74
CA SER A 705 2.68 -31.15 32.92
C SER A 705 2.23 -32.60 32.86
N GLU A 706 3.12 -33.46 32.34
CA GLU A 706 2.91 -34.91 32.24
C GLU A 706 1.63 -35.30 31.47
N GLY A 707 1.41 -34.69 30.30
CA GLY A 707 0.24 -34.92 29.44
C GLY A 707 -1.02 -34.14 29.85
N THR A 708 -0.90 -33.24 30.83
CA THR A 708 -1.99 -32.35 31.26
C THR A 708 -1.64 -30.89 31.03
N PHE A 709 -2.51 -30.16 30.33
CA PHE A 709 -2.25 -28.77 29.95
C PHE A 709 -2.85 -27.75 30.91
N SER A 710 -2.09 -26.69 31.21
CA SER A 710 -2.53 -25.54 32.00
C SER A 710 -2.12 -24.23 31.35
N SER A 711 -2.95 -23.18 31.51
CA SER A 711 -2.69 -21.84 30.97
C SER A 711 -2.51 -20.85 32.12
N PRO A 712 -1.34 -20.81 32.79
CA PRO A 712 -1.05 -19.79 33.78
C PRO A 712 -1.06 -18.39 33.13
N PRO A 713 -1.36 -17.32 33.88
CA PRO A 713 -1.23 -15.97 33.39
C PRO A 713 0.20 -15.74 32.92
N VAL A 714 0.36 -15.36 31.67
CA VAL A 714 1.67 -15.06 31.09
C VAL A 714 2.07 -13.65 31.55
N GLU A 715 3.19 -13.50 32.27
CA GLU A 715 3.78 -12.19 32.63
C GLU A 715 4.45 -11.49 31.42
N VAL A 716 3.80 -11.51 30.26
CA VAL A 716 4.26 -10.74 29.10
C VAL A 716 3.62 -9.37 29.20
N GLY A 717 4.44 -8.35 29.54
CA GLY A 717 4.08 -6.94 29.73
C GLY A 717 2.65 -6.59 29.32
N ASP A 718 1.74 -6.68 30.29
CA ASP A 718 0.29 -6.62 30.11
C ASP A 718 -0.14 -5.47 29.18
N GLY A 719 -0.68 -5.83 28.01
CA GLY A 719 -1.44 -4.93 27.13
C GLY A 719 -0.88 -4.69 25.72
N GLN A 720 0.33 -5.16 25.37
CA GLN A 720 0.94 -4.84 24.07
C GLN A 720 0.77 -5.90 22.96
N LEU A 721 0.25 -7.10 23.24
CA LEU A 721 0.20 -8.21 22.26
C LEU A 721 -1.21 -8.65 21.81
N GLN A 722 -2.24 -7.83 22.02
CA GLN A 722 -3.53 -8.08 21.38
C GLN A 722 -3.44 -7.70 19.90
N GLY A 723 -3.80 -8.60 19.00
CA GLY A 723 -3.61 -8.36 17.57
C GLY A 723 -4.46 -9.23 16.65
N LEU A 724 -4.21 -9.05 15.35
CA LEU A 724 -4.71 -9.88 14.27
C LEU A 724 -3.60 -10.84 13.85
N TRP A 725 -3.32 -11.83 14.69
CA TRP A 725 -2.28 -12.82 14.39
C TRP A 725 -2.79 -13.79 13.33
N SER A 726 -1.97 -14.10 12.33
CA SER A 726 -2.35 -14.95 11.19
C SER A 726 -1.45 -16.16 10.98
N ALA A 727 -0.30 -16.21 11.64
CA ALA A 727 0.66 -17.30 11.54
C ALA A 727 1.61 -17.27 12.76
N LEU A 728 2.26 -18.39 13.02
CA LEU A 728 3.38 -18.51 13.94
C LEU A 728 4.50 -19.27 13.24
N ALA A 729 5.75 -19.00 13.63
CA ALA A 729 6.89 -19.76 13.13
C ALA A 729 7.97 -19.79 14.21
N GLN A 730 8.52 -20.98 14.47
CA GLN A 730 9.67 -21.16 15.34
C GLN A 730 10.97 -20.95 14.54
N ALA A 731 11.94 -20.24 15.14
CA ALA A 731 13.27 -20.05 14.55
C ALA A 731 14.35 -20.09 15.64
N ASP A 732 15.50 -20.68 15.31
CA ASP A 732 16.74 -20.53 16.08
C ASP A 732 17.41 -19.24 15.61
N LEU A 733 17.35 -18.19 16.45
CA LEU A 733 17.71 -16.80 16.10
C LEU A 733 19.08 -16.37 16.63
#